data_AF-A0A1W9U6P0-F1
#
_entry.id   AF-A0A1W9U6P0-F1
#
_cell.length_a   1.000
_cell.length_b   1.000
_cell.length_c   1.000
_cell.angle_alpha   90.00
_cell.angle_beta   90.00
_cell.angle_gamma   90.00
#
_symmetry.space_group_name_H-M   'P 1'
#
loop_
_entity.id
_entity.type
_entity.pdbx_description
1 polymer ?
#
loop_
_entity_poly.entity_id
_entity_poly.type
_entity_poly.pdbx_seq_one_letter_code
_entity_poly.pdbx_strand_id
1 'polypeptide(L)'
;MSTKLPGRLLPLETVSGSLILFDHEGWRMRQIASRQGGTIHLWIASLTILVLLVAYLVEMFIIWPGQQASAGRESSPLPMLSPPGGYYDQDTQIKITVPGHSLGRRNNPAVIFTRNGSTPTRATGTLYTQPIHLSGAAPAVTVVRACAVLPNGELGPVTSASYFVGVEATLPIVSLIIEPDALWHLQNGICANPYERGDAWERPVDITFLDQDRRSGFHLSAGIRIHGGMARGDAKKSFRLYFRREYGPDHLEYPLFQNSDVHSFKRLVLHTSGQDWCTYPHTNWALMRSQVIDQLALELGGYAAHSRPALVFINGEPWGIYHIRERIDRYFLRDHYGVQSADFLDSPENVMDQAIKMGDREHWDHLLRFVESHDLADEHNYAHVQSQVDIANLTDYFILQIYAANTDWPHNNMQLFRPRVQGGRWHWVFWDCDYCLGAVFLSRFDTDMIARVLHYNHPETGGRNALLLRKLLENPGFLERFLSRTADLLNTTLTSQSVIAHIDAVASELEPDIAYETARWSSMGNIDEIAAQLGLDVDQEIARWVSPTSWESNVADLRQFAQRRPDFVRRHLVESFGLDGTAHLTINLPADGSGTVTINETLILDSSWQGVYFQGVPIQVAVAPAPGYRFAGARRLFPGRADPGCGRPGAGLSLRRMGTVPSAPDTQPDLGDGRTANTHTAFLIHWRVNYFETHPNEVHPSD
;
A
#
# COMPACT_ATOMS: atom_id res chain seq x y z
N MET A 1 34.81 38.77 -21.13
CA MET A 1 34.08 40.07 -21.19
C MET A 1 33.31 40.19 -19.88
N SER A 2 33.88 40.72 -18.79
CA SER A 2 34.09 42.14 -18.46
C SER A 2 32.89 43.03 -18.77
N THR A 3 32.17 43.45 -17.72
CA THR A 3 31.95 44.88 -17.43
C THR A 3 31.52 45.04 -15.96
N LYS A 4 32.06 46.08 -15.34
CA LYS A 4 32.02 46.44 -13.92
C LYS A 4 31.50 47.88 -13.81
N LEU A 5 30.76 48.16 -12.73
CA LEU A 5 30.69 49.42 -11.93
C LEU A 5 29.91 50.63 -12.49
N PRO A 6 29.54 51.65 -11.67
CA PRO A 6 29.80 51.90 -10.21
C PRO A 6 28.48 52.12 -9.39
N GLY A 7 28.38 52.26 -8.06
CA GLY A 7 29.28 52.67 -6.99
C GLY A 7 28.87 54.04 -6.43
N ARG A 8 28.18 54.10 -5.27
CA ARG A 8 28.25 55.24 -4.32
C ARG A 8 27.76 54.87 -2.92
N LEU A 9 28.56 55.24 -1.93
CA LEU A 9 28.43 54.98 -0.49
C LEU A 9 28.50 56.32 0.28
N LEU A 10 27.88 56.31 1.47
CA LEU A 10 28.00 57.18 2.68
C LEU A 10 26.89 58.23 2.94
N PRO A 11 26.55 58.55 4.23
CA PRO A 11 26.84 57.86 5.50
C PRO A 11 25.62 57.63 6.43
N LEU A 12 25.85 56.85 7.50
CA LEU A 12 24.99 56.67 8.67
C LEU A 12 24.83 57.96 9.48
N GLU A 13 23.60 58.27 9.87
CA GLU A 13 23.28 58.91 11.15
C GLU A 13 22.15 58.14 11.84
N THR A 14 22.29 58.00 13.15
CA THR A 14 21.46 57.21 14.06
C THR A 14 20.20 57.99 14.45
N VAL A 15 19.12 57.27 14.81
CA VAL A 15 18.36 57.41 16.07
C VAL A 15 17.09 56.54 16.03
N SER A 16 17.04 55.60 16.97
CA SER A 16 15.88 55.05 17.70
C SER A 16 14.53 54.88 16.98
N GLY A 17 14.15 53.62 16.73
CA GLY A 17 12.76 53.26 16.48
C GLY A 17 12.59 51.76 16.27
N SER A 18 12.25 51.04 17.32
CA SER A 18 11.94 49.60 17.29
C SER A 18 10.71 49.35 16.40
N LEU A 19 10.92 48.72 15.24
CA LEU A 19 9.84 48.17 14.41
C LEU A 19 9.72 46.68 14.74
N ILE A 20 8.56 46.30 15.25
CA ILE A 20 8.15 44.92 15.56
C ILE A 20 7.70 44.27 14.25
N LEU A 21 8.44 43.27 13.78
CA LEU A 21 7.98 42.29 12.81
C LEU A 21 7.52 41.06 13.59
N PHE A 22 6.26 40.68 13.38
CA PHE A 22 5.65 39.49 13.98
C PHE A 22 6.18 38.23 13.28
N ASP A 23 6.87 37.39 14.04
CA ASP A 23 7.16 36.00 13.71
C ASP A 23 6.12 35.11 14.39
N HIS A 24 5.58 34.15 13.66
CA HIS A 24 4.49 33.28 14.07
C HIS A 24 5.01 31.84 14.23
N GLU A 25 5.92 31.63 15.19
CA GLU A 25 6.27 30.29 15.65
C GLU A 25 6.27 30.18 17.19
N GLY A 26 5.57 29.15 17.67
CA GLY A 26 6.14 28.25 18.66
C GLY A 26 6.19 28.74 20.10
N TRP A 27 5.17 28.35 20.86
CA TRP A 27 5.22 28.19 22.31
C TRP A 27 6.53 27.54 22.81
N ARG A 28 7.33 28.29 23.57
CA ARG A 28 8.30 27.76 24.54
C ARG A 28 8.28 28.60 25.82
N MET A 29 7.60 28.12 26.86
CA MET A 29 7.72 28.65 28.22
C MET A 29 9.07 28.20 28.82
N ARG A 30 9.99 29.14 29.01
CA ARG A 30 11.08 29.02 29.99
C ARG A 30 10.75 29.91 31.17
N GLN A 31 10.49 29.30 32.33
CA GLN A 31 10.43 30.00 33.61
C GLN A 31 11.83 30.52 33.96
N ILE A 32 11.99 31.85 34.06
CA ILE A 32 13.08 32.46 34.82
C ILE A 32 12.44 33.06 36.07
N ALA A 33 12.76 32.44 37.21
CA ALA A 33 12.45 32.98 38.52
C ALA A 33 13.37 34.16 38.82
N SER A 34 12.81 35.35 39.06
CA SER A 34 13.45 36.38 39.86
C SER A 34 12.47 36.88 40.92
N ARG A 35 12.86 36.69 42.18
CA ARG A 35 12.19 37.25 43.35
C ARG A 35 12.55 38.74 43.45
N GLN A 36 11.57 39.63 43.35
CA GLN A 36 11.54 40.87 44.13
C GLN A 36 10.11 41.16 44.56
N GLY A 37 9.96 41.46 45.85
CA GLY A 37 8.69 41.63 46.53
C GLY A 37 7.90 42.87 46.08
N GLY A 38 6.59 42.73 46.12
CA GLY A 38 5.63 43.80 45.91
C GLY A 38 4.22 43.26 46.09
N THR A 39 3.73 43.26 47.33
CA THR A 39 2.31 43.11 47.65
C THR A 39 1.56 44.26 46.99
N ILE A 40 0.81 43.97 45.91
CA ILE A 40 -0.10 44.84 45.12
C ILE A 40 -0.24 44.08 43.77
N HIS A 41 -1.35 43.51 43.30
CA HIS A 41 -2.77 43.69 43.55
C HIS A 41 -3.53 42.37 43.29
N LEU A 42 -3.92 41.64 44.35
CA LEU A 42 -4.87 40.53 44.21
C LEU A 42 -6.19 40.98 43.54
N TRP A 43 -6.60 42.23 43.78
CA TRP A 43 -7.77 42.81 43.12
C TRP A 43 -7.62 43.02 41.62
N ILE A 44 -6.42 43.31 41.10
CA ILE A 44 -6.22 43.42 39.64
C ILE A 44 -6.24 42.04 39.01
N ALA A 45 -5.62 41.03 39.64
CA ALA A 45 -5.74 39.65 39.17
C ALA A 45 -7.21 39.18 39.18
N SER A 46 -7.98 39.49 40.23
CA SER A 46 -9.41 39.21 40.30
C SER A 46 -10.23 39.99 39.26
N LEU A 47 -9.89 41.25 38.99
CA LEU A 47 -10.56 42.06 37.97
C LEU A 47 -10.26 41.56 36.55
N THR A 48 -9.02 41.17 36.27
CA THR A 48 -8.62 40.59 34.99
C THR A 48 -9.25 39.22 34.79
N ILE A 49 -9.32 38.38 35.84
CA ILE A 49 -10.05 37.11 35.78
C ILE A 49 -11.53 37.37 35.53
N LEU A 50 -12.16 38.34 36.22
CA LEU A 50 -13.57 38.67 36.01
C LEU A 50 -13.83 39.19 34.59
N VAL A 51 -12.96 40.04 34.04
CA VAL A 51 -13.07 40.54 32.66
C VAL A 51 -12.87 39.43 31.65
N LEU A 52 -11.93 38.50 31.87
CA LEU A 52 -11.74 37.33 31.02
C LEU A 52 -12.90 36.34 31.15
N LEU A 53 -13.52 36.21 32.32
CA LEU A 53 -14.71 35.38 32.54
C LEU A 53 -15.94 35.99 31.86
N VAL A 54 -16.09 37.32 31.91
CA VAL A 54 -17.15 38.03 31.19
C VAL A 54 -16.92 37.95 29.68
N ALA A 55 -15.68 38.12 29.19
CA ALA A 55 -15.34 37.95 27.78
C ALA A 55 -15.58 36.51 27.30
N TYR A 56 -15.21 35.51 28.11
CA TYR A 56 -15.48 34.10 27.84
C TYR A 56 -16.98 33.77 27.89
N LEU A 57 -17.74 34.37 28.81
CA LEU A 57 -19.20 34.22 28.87
C LEU A 57 -19.90 34.94 27.73
N VAL A 58 -19.37 36.08 27.25
CA VAL A 58 -19.86 36.79 26.06
C VAL A 58 -19.50 36.03 24.78
N GLU A 59 -18.30 35.45 24.67
CA GLU A 59 -17.98 34.52 23.58
C GLU A 59 -18.84 33.26 23.63
N MET A 60 -19.10 32.70 24.81
CA MET A 60 -20.09 31.62 24.96
C MET A 60 -21.49 32.08 24.56
N PHE A 61 -21.90 33.32 24.82
CA PHE A 61 -23.22 33.82 24.41
C PHE A 61 -23.31 34.17 22.91
N ILE A 62 -22.19 34.49 22.27
CA ILE A 62 -22.09 34.77 20.82
C ILE A 62 -21.85 33.47 20.03
N ILE A 63 -21.25 32.43 20.63
CA ILE A 63 -20.89 31.16 19.99
C ILE A 63 -21.82 30.01 20.42
N TRP A 64 -22.67 30.18 21.43
CA TRP A 64 -23.80 29.29 21.69
C TRP A 64 -24.97 29.71 20.80
N PRO A 65 -25.37 28.92 19.78
CA PRO A 65 -26.66 29.13 19.17
C PRO A 65 -27.68 28.81 20.26
N GLY A 66 -28.21 29.86 20.90
CA GLY A 66 -29.31 29.74 21.83
C GLY A 66 -30.35 28.84 21.19
N GLN A 67 -30.78 27.82 21.94
CA GLN A 67 -32.06 27.17 21.72
C GLN A 67 -33.13 28.26 21.79
N GLN A 68 -33.34 28.96 20.69
CA GLN A 68 -34.64 29.52 20.40
C GLN A 68 -35.56 28.31 20.30
N ALA A 69 -36.57 28.31 21.17
CA ALA A 69 -37.70 27.40 21.07
C ALA A 69 -38.04 27.21 19.59
N SER A 70 -37.97 25.96 19.14
CA SER A 70 -38.29 25.54 17.79
C SER A 70 -39.78 25.77 17.53
N ALA A 71 -40.15 27.03 17.24
CA ALA A 71 -41.25 27.30 16.34
C ALA A 71 -40.83 26.69 14.99
N GLY A 72 -41.59 25.71 14.52
CA GLY A 72 -41.21 24.77 13.48
C GLY A 72 -40.42 25.39 12.32
N ARG A 73 -39.12 25.07 12.25
CA ARG A 73 -38.37 25.15 11.01
C ARG A 73 -38.86 23.96 10.18
N GLU A 74 -39.82 24.19 9.28
CA GLU A 74 -40.12 23.20 8.25
C GLU A 74 -38.79 22.82 7.59
N SER A 75 -38.41 21.55 7.68
CA SER A 75 -37.24 21.05 6.96
C SER A 75 -37.45 21.31 5.47
N SER A 76 -36.62 22.15 4.87
CA SER A 76 -36.71 22.46 3.43
C SER A 76 -36.81 21.14 2.64
N PRO A 77 -37.81 21.01 1.75
CA PRO A 77 -38.12 19.71 1.18
C PRO A 77 -37.02 19.26 0.22
N LEU A 78 -36.45 18.08 0.49
CA LEU A 78 -35.43 17.45 -0.34
C LEU A 78 -36.10 16.74 -1.53
N PRO A 79 -35.69 17.02 -2.79
CA PRO A 79 -36.21 16.27 -3.92
C PRO A 79 -35.90 14.78 -3.81
N MET A 80 -36.85 13.94 -4.23
CA MET A 80 -36.68 12.50 -4.34
C MET A 80 -36.55 12.12 -5.82
N LEU A 81 -35.54 11.28 -6.12
CA LEU A 81 -35.32 10.72 -7.45
C LEU A 81 -35.88 9.29 -7.50
N SER A 82 -36.73 9.01 -8.49
CA SER A 82 -37.36 7.71 -8.68
C SER A 82 -37.21 7.24 -10.13
N PRO A 83 -36.62 6.06 -10.39
CA PRO A 83 -36.08 5.12 -9.40
C PRO A 83 -34.80 5.69 -8.71
N PRO A 84 -34.35 5.12 -7.59
CA PRO A 84 -33.16 5.61 -6.88
C PRO A 84 -31.89 5.52 -7.76
N GLY A 85 -30.80 6.18 -7.37
CA GLY A 85 -29.51 5.94 -8.02
C GLY A 85 -29.12 4.46 -7.96
N GLY A 86 -28.45 3.96 -8.99
CA GLY A 86 -28.12 2.54 -9.12
C GLY A 86 -27.89 2.09 -10.55
N TYR A 87 -27.77 0.78 -10.71
CA TYR A 87 -27.51 0.13 -11.99
C TYR A 87 -28.80 -0.36 -12.67
N TYR A 88 -28.88 -0.18 -13.99
CA TYR A 88 -30.05 -0.48 -14.80
C TYR A 88 -29.64 -1.09 -16.15
N ASP A 89 -30.11 -2.30 -16.43
CA ASP A 89 -29.84 -3.01 -17.71
C ASP A 89 -30.70 -2.52 -18.89
N GLN A 90 -31.69 -1.67 -18.63
CA GLN A 90 -32.71 -1.29 -19.61
C GLN A 90 -32.97 0.22 -19.53
N ASP A 91 -33.66 0.74 -20.55
CA ASP A 91 -34.18 2.10 -20.57
C ASP A 91 -34.82 2.47 -19.23
N THR A 92 -34.41 3.60 -18.67
CA THR A 92 -34.85 4.07 -17.36
C THR A 92 -35.33 5.51 -17.45
N GLN A 93 -36.36 5.85 -16.68
CA GLN A 93 -36.91 7.20 -16.62
C GLN A 93 -36.82 7.73 -15.19
N ILE A 94 -36.06 8.79 -15.00
CA ILE A 94 -35.91 9.43 -13.69
C ILE A 94 -37.03 10.46 -13.52
N LYS A 95 -37.87 10.22 -12.53
CA LYS A 95 -38.88 11.15 -12.05
C LYS A 95 -38.34 11.86 -10.81
N ILE A 96 -38.41 13.19 -10.81
CA ILE A 96 -38.06 13.98 -9.63
C ILE A 96 -39.35 14.47 -8.98
N THR A 97 -39.54 14.15 -7.70
CA THR A 97 -40.71 14.57 -6.91
C THR A 97 -40.25 15.30 -5.66
N VAL A 98 -41.13 16.12 -5.07
CA VAL A 98 -40.88 16.78 -3.79
C VAL A 98 -41.93 16.26 -2.82
N PRO A 99 -41.54 15.59 -1.71
CA PRO A 99 -42.50 15.05 -0.73
C PRO A 99 -43.46 16.13 -0.23
N GLY A 100 -44.74 15.79 -0.09
CA GLY A 100 -45.78 16.74 0.34
C GLY A 100 -46.32 17.66 -0.77
N HIS A 101 -45.82 17.52 -2.00
CA HIS A 101 -46.07 18.48 -3.08
C HIS A 101 -46.36 17.78 -4.43
N SER A 102 -47.59 17.93 -4.97
CA SER A 102 -47.99 17.41 -6.29
C SER A 102 -47.62 18.35 -7.44
N LEU A 103 -46.68 17.94 -8.31
CA LEU A 103 -46.29 18.72 -9.51
C LEU A 103 -47.53 19.06 -10.34
N GLY A 104 -47.79 20.37 -10.57
CA GLY A 104 -48.90 20.84 -11.40
C GLY A 104 -50.00 21.66 -10.70
N ARG A 105 -49.94 21.91 -9.37
CA ARG A 105 -50.78 22.92 -8.70
C ARG A 105 -50.01 24.25 -8.54
N ARG A 106 -50.71 25.39 -8.56
CA ARG A 106 -50.16 26.77 -8.53
C ARG A 106 -49.19 27.09 -7.38
N ASN A 107 -49.01 26.20 -6.39
CA ASN A 107 -48.14 26.36 -5.23
C ASN A 107 -47.11 25.20 -5.06
N ASN A 108 -46.80 24.44 -6.11
CA ASN A 108 -45.78 23.39 -5.99
C ASN A 108 -44.37 23.97 -6.16
N PRO A 109 -43.38 23.59 -5.32
CA PRO A 109 -42.00 24.03 -5.50
C PRO A 109 -41.50 23.54 -6.86
N ALA A 110 -40.99 24.47 -7.67
CA ALA A 110 -40.29 24.13 -8.90
C ALA A 110 -39.02 23.34 -8.53
N VAL A 111 -38.60 22.40 -9.37
CA VAL A 111 -37.34 21.68 -9.18
C VAL A 111 -36.38 22.08 -10.28
N ILE A 112 -35.13 22.37 -9.92
CA ILE A 112 -34.05 22.56 -10.89
C ILE A 112 -33.00 21.47 -10.71
N PHE A 113 -32.38 21.05 -11.81
CA PHE A 113 -31.39 19.96 -11.81
C PHE A 113 -30.24 20.20 -12.79
N THR A 114 -29.14 19.49 -12.57
CA THR A 114 -27.96 19.44 -13.44
C THR A 114 -27.56 17.99 -13.69
N ARG A 115 -26.76 17.76 -14.75
CA ARG A 115 -26.25 16.44 -15.14
C ARG A 115 -24.73 16.34 -15.30
N ASN A 116 -24.03 17.40 -14.95
CA ASN A 116 -22.58 17.56 -15.16
C ASN A 116 -21.80 17.67 -13.84
N GLY A 117 -22.42 17.35 -12.71
CA GLY A 117 -21.85 17.48 -11.37
C GLY A 117 -21.98 18.85 -10.72
N SER A 118 -22.33 19.91 -11.47
CA SER A 118 -22.50 21.24 -10.88
C SER A 118 -23.67 21.32 -9.92
N THR A 119 -23.53 22.10 -8.86
CA THR A 119 -24.61 22.42 -7.94
C THR A 119 -25.69 23.19 -8.72
N PRO A 120 -26.96 22.76 -8.72
CA PRO A 120 -28.00 23.48 -9.44
C PRO A 120 -28.16 24.90 -8.90
N THR A 121 -27.97 25.89 -9.77
CA THR A 121 -28.28 27.30 -9.47
C THR A 121 -29.34 27.80 -10.45
N ARG A 122 -29.87 29.01 -10.24
CA ARG A 122 -30.76 29.64 -11.22
C ARG A 122 -30.10 29.87 -12.58
N ALA A 123 -28.78 29.99 -12.64
CA ALA A 123 -28.03 30.21 -13.87
C ALA A 123 -27.63 28.89 -14.57
N THR A 124 -27.33 27.85 -13.79
CA THR A 124 -26.77 26.58 -14.30
C THR A 124 -27.76 25.42 -14.29
N GLY A 125 -28.86 25.53 -13.54
CA GLY A 125 -29.87 24.48 -13.38
C GLY A 125 -30.94 24.50 -14.47
N THR A 126 -31.34 23.32 -14.91
CA THR A 126 -32.47 23.11 -15.81
C THR A 126 -33.76 22.96 -15.01
N LEU A 127 -34.83 23.66 -15.37
CA LEU A 127 -36.15 23.44 -14.77
C LEU A 127 -36.66 22.04 -15.14
N TYR A 128 -36.99 21.24 -14.12
CA TYR A 128 -37.58 19.93 -14.30
C TYR A 128 -39.06 20.06 -14.70
N THR A 129 -39.37 19.71 -15.95
CA THR A 129 -40.73 19.75 -16.52
C THR A 129 -41.27 18.38 -16.90
N GLN A 130 -40.39 17.40 -17.11
CA GLN A 130 -40.73 16.05 -17.56
C GLN A 130 -39.65 15.05 -17.10
N PRO A 131 -39.97 13.74 -17.02
CA PRO A 131 -39.01 12.70 -16.66
C PRO A 131 -37.75 12.72 -17.53
N ILE A 132 -36.59 12.43 -16.94
CA ILE A 132 -35.32 12.33 -17.65
C ILE A 132 -35.20 10.91 -18.20
N HIS A 133 -35.17 10.75 -19.53
CA HIS A 133 -34.99 9.46 -20.18
C HIS A 133 -33.52 9.11 -20.33
N LEU A 134 -33.14 7.92 -19.86
CA LEU A 134 -31.83 7.30 -20.05
C LEU A 134 -32.02 6.03 -20.88
N SER A 135 -31.27 5.89 -21.97
CA SER A 135 -31.42 4.74 -22.87
C SER A 135 -30.39 3.66 -22.58
N GLY A 136 -30.84 2.41 -22.44
CA GLY A 136 -29.98 1.22 -22.37
C GLY A 136 -29.25 0.92 -23.67
N ALA A 137 -29.74 1.43 -24.80
CA ALA A 137 -29.06 1.31 -26.09
C ALA A 137 -27.82 2.23 -26.21
N ALA A 138 -27.64 3.17 -25.29
CA ALA A 138 -26.49 4.05 -25.21
C ALA A 138 -25.87 3.98 -23.80
N PRO A 139 -25.03 2.96 -23.54
CA PRO A 139 -24.38 2.76 -22.25
C PRO A 139 -23.74 4.04 -21.70
N ALA A 140 -24.15 4.45 -20.50
CA ALA A 140 -23.66 5.69 -19.91
C ALA A 140 -23.82 5.72 -18.39
N VAL A 141 -22.98 6.52 -17.74
CA VAL A 141 -23.17 6.93 -16.35
C VAL A 141 -23.72 8.35 -16.35
N THR A 142 -24.96 8.51 -15.91
CA THR A 142 -25.59 9.83 -15.75
C THR A 142 -25.62 10.21 -14.28
N VAL A 143 -25.00 11.34 -13.95
CA VAL A 143 -25.13 11.95 -12.62
C VAL A 143 -26.30 12.93 -12.64
N VAL A 144 -27.07 13.01 -11.55
CA VAL A 144 -28.14 14.00 -11.40
C VAL A 144 -27.96 14.69 -10.05
N ARG A 145 -27.96 16.01 -10.04
CA ARG A 145 -28.11 16.82 -8.82
C ARG A 145 -29.37 17.65 -8.95
N ALA A 146 -30.22 17.67 -7.93
CA ALA A 146 -31.50 18.39 -7.97
C ALA A 146 -31.82 19.10 -6.65
N CYS A 147 -32.42 20.29 -6.73
CA CYS A 147 -32.93 21.02 -5.56
C CYS A 147 -34.31 21.63 -5.86
N ALA A 148 -35.10 21.82 -4.81
CA ALA A 148 -36.38 22.52 -4.88
C ALA A 148 -36.16 24.05 -4.80
N VAL A 149 -36.94 24.81 -5.57
CA VAL A 149 -37.08 26.25 -5.43
C VAL A 149 -38.15 26.50 -4.35
N LEU A 150 -37.71 27.04 -3.23
CA LEU A 150 -38.55 27.32 -2.07
C LEU A 150 -39.52 28.49 -2.36
N PRO A 151 -40.63 28.62 -1.61
CA PRO A 151 -41.61 29.70 -1.83
C PRO A 151 -41.02 31.11 -1.71
N ASN A 152 -39.97 31.30 -0.91
CA ASN A 152 -39.24 32.57 -0.76
C ASN A 152 -38.25 32.83 -1.93
N GLY A 153 -38.14 31.90 -2.88
CA GLY A 153 -37.23 31.97 -4.01
C GLY A 153 -35.81 31.45 -3.74
N GLU A 154 -35.50 31.02 -2.52
CA GLU A 154 -34.23 30.36 -2.21
C GLU A 154 -34.19 28.93 -2.76
N LEU A 155 -32.99 28.37 -2.90
CA LEU A 155 -32.80 26.99 -3.31
C LEU A 155 -32.67 26.11 -2.07
N GLY A 156 -33.45 25.03 -2.04
CA GLY A 156 -33.40 24.03 -0.99
C GLY A 156 -32.14 23.14 -1.06
N PRO A 157 -32.03 22.15 -0.16
CA PRO A 157 -30.92 21.20 -0.18
C PRO A 157 -30.87 20.41 -1.49
N VAL A 158 -29.67 20.00 -1.87
CA VAL A 158 -29.41 19.24 -3.10
C VAL A 158 -29.45 17.75 -2.79
N THR A 159 -30.22 16.99 -3.56
CA THR A 159 -30.06 15.54 -3.67
C THR A 159 -29.16 15.22 -4.85
N SER A 160 -28.38 14.16 -4.76
CA SER A 160 -27.56 13.65 -5.86
C SER A 160 -27.75 12.15 -6.05
N ALA A 161 -27.52 11.67 -7.27
CA ALA A 161 -27.51 10.24 -7.59
C ALA A 161 -26.72 9.97 -8.87
N SER A 162 -26.12 8.79 -8.94
CA SER A 162 -25.51 8.24 -10.16
C SER A 162 -26.39 7.12 -10.72
N TYR A 163 -26.61 7.13 -12.03
CA TYR A 163 -27.38 6.14 -12.78
C TYR A 163 -26.45 5.47 -13.78
N PHE A 164 -26.23 4.17 -13.62
CA PHE A 164 -25.38 3.36 -14.49
C PHE A 164 -26.30 2.57 -15.42
N VAL A 165 -26.43 3.00 -16.67
CA VAL A 165 -27.40 2.41 -17.61
C VAL A 165 -26.64 1.69 -18.69
N GLY A 166 -26.81 0.36 -18.80
CA GLY A 166 -26.17 -0.48 -19.82
C GLY A 166 -24.64 -0.56 -19.74
N VAL A 167 -24.01 -0.19 -18.62
CA VAL A 167 -22.55 -0.19 -18.48
C VAL A 167 -22.04 -1.64 -18.33
N GLU A 168 -21.46 -2.17 -19.42
CA GLU A 168 -20.85 -3.49 -19.46
C GLU A 168 -19.46 -3.47 -18.83
N ALA A 169 -19.39 -3.34 -17.51
CA ALA A 169 -18.14 -3.51 -16.76
C ALA A 169 -18.17 -4.84 -15.98
N THR A 170 -17.01 -5.38 -15.64
CA THR A 170 -16.88 -6.52 -14.69
C THR A 170 -16.33 -6.09 -13.34
N LEU A 171 -15.46 -5.08 -13.31
CA LEU A 171 -14.93 -4.45 -12.12
C LEU A 171 -16.03 -3.75 -11.31
N PRO A 172 -15.86 -3.59 -9.99
CA PRO A 172 -16.64 -2.63 -9.21
C PRO A 172 -16.60 -1.24 -9.85
N ILE A 173 -17.67 -0.47 -9.67
CA ILE A 173 -17.78 0.86 -10.24
C ILE A 173 -17.79 1.90 -9.14
N VAL A 174 -17.00 2.97 -9.29
CA VAL A 174 -17.03 4.15 -8.44
C VAL A 174 -17.47 5.34 -9.29
N SER A 175 -18.51 6.06 -8.87
CA SER A 175 -18.91 7.34 -9.45
C SER A 175 -18.70 8.45 -8.45
N LEU A 176 -17.96 9.48 -8.87
CA LEU A 176 -17.73 10.71 -8.12
C LEU A 176 -18.56 11.82 -8.72
N ILE A 177 -19.42 12.43 -7.91
CA ILE A 177 -20.16 13.65 -8.25
C ILE A 177 -19.49 14.81 -7.51
N ILE A 178 -18.88 15.72 -8.26
CA ILE A 178 -18.12 16.84 -7.72
C ILE A 178 -18.39 18.11 -8.54
N GLU A 179 -18.42 19.25 -7.87
CA GLU A 179 -18.50 20.54 -8.54
C GLU A 179 -17.33 20.70 -9.53
N PRO A 180 -17.59 20.94 -10.84
CA PRO A 180 -16.51 21.10 -11.83
C PRO A 180 -15.47 22.15 -11.44
N ASP A 181 -15.89 23.27 -10.84
CA ASP A 181 -14.97 24.30 -10.36
C ASP A 181 -14.09 23.81 -9.21
N ALA A 182 -14.59 22.89 -8.37
CA ALA A 182 -13.78 22.28 -7.32
C ALA A 182 -12.65 21.40 -7.86
N LEU A 183 -12.74 20.95 -9.12
CA LEU A 183 -11.65 20.27 -9.82
C LEU A 183 -10.77 21.23 -10.62
N TRP A 184 -11.38 22.13 -11.40
CA TRP A 184 -10.69 22.79 -12.52
C TRP A 184 -10.55 24.30 -12.41
N HIS A 185 -11.22 24.94 -11.45
CA HIS A 185 -11.11 26.39 -11.32
C HIS A 185 -9.67 26.77 -10.96
N LEU A 186 -9.13 27.80 -11.62
CA LEU A 186 -7.70 28.12 -11.56
C LEU A 186 -7.21 28.42 -10.13
N GLN A 187 -8.04 29.03 -9.29
CA GLN A 187 -7.63 29.46 -7.95
C GLN A 187 -7.84 28.42 -6.84
N ASN A 188 -8.80 27.51 -7.01
CA ASN A 188 -9.23 26.61 -5.93
C ASN A 188 -9.62 25.21 -6.41
N GLY A 189 -9.47 24.91 -7.70
CA GLY A 189 -9.67 23.58 -8.25
C GLY A 189 -8.51 22.66 -7.90
N ILE A 190 -8.80 21.48 -7.33
CA ILE A 190 -7.77 20.56 -6.85
C ILE A 190 -6.95 19.92 -7.97
N CYS A 191 -7.51 19.75 -9.17
CA CYS A 191 -6.78 19.25 -10.33
C CYS A 191 -5.99 20.36 -11.03
N ALA A 192 -6.49 21.61 -10.99
CA ALA A 192 -5.77 22.79 -11.48
C ALA A 192 -4.58 23.18 -10.59
N ASN A 193 -4.65 22.85 -9.29
CA ASN A 193 -3.61 23.14 -8.30
C ASN A 193 -3.16 21.85 -7.58
N PRO A 194 -2.55 20.89 -8.30
CA PRO A 194 -2.40 19.53 -7.81
C PRO A 194 -1.39 19.36 -6.65
N TYR A 195 -0.48 20.32 -6.48
CA TYR A 195 0.54 20.30 -5.43
C TYR A 195 0.08 20.86 -4.09
N GLU A 196 -1.09 21.50 -4.07
CA GLU A 196 -1.63 22.12 -2.88
C GLU A 196 -2.11 21.11 -1.83
N ARG A 197 -2.07 21.52 -0.56
CA ARG A 197 -2.19 20.61 0.60
C ARG A 197 -2.97 21.23 1.76
N GLY A 198 -3.39 20.36 2.69
CA GLY A 198 -4.13 20.72 3.89
C GLY A 198 -5.64 20.63 3.69
N ASP A 199 -6.37 20.80 4.78
CA ASP A 199 -7.84 20.73 4.80
C ASP A 199 -8.47 21.85 3.94
N ALA A 200 -7.78 22.98 3.75
CA ALA A 200 -8.19 24.06 2.84
C ALA A 200 -8.29 23.62 1.35
N TRP A 201 -7.65 22.52 0.99
CA TRP A 201 -7.67 21.94 -0.37
C TRP A 201 -8.51 20.66 -0.45
N GLU A 202 -9.30 20.36 0.58
CA GLU A 202 -10.36 19.35 0.56
C GLU A 202 -11.62 19.91 -0.11
N ARG A 203 -12.27 19.11 -0.96
CA ARG A 203 -13.50 19.49 -1.64
C ARG A 203 -14.60 18.47 -1.33
N PRO A 204 -15.87 18.89 -1.25
CA PRO A 204 -16.98 17.95 -1.10
C PRO A 204 -17.13 17.12 -2.38
N VAL A 205 -17.42 15.83 -2.21
CA VAL A 205 -17.75 14.89 -3.28
C VAL A 205 -18.85 13.94 -2.80
N ASP A 206 -19.79 13.58 -3.68
CA ASP A 206 -20.67 12.43 -3.44
C ASP A 206 -20.10 11.21 -4.16
N ILE A 207 -20.00 10.10 -3.43
CA ILE A 207 -19.41 8.86 -3.88
C ILE A 207 -20.51 7.81 -3.97
N THR A 208 -20.66 7.22 -5.14
CA THR A 208 -21.44 5.99 -5.33
C THR A 208 -20.48 4.86 -5.64
N PHE A 209 -20.49 3.80 -4.85
CA PHE A 209 -19.78 2.55 -5.14
C PHE A 209 -20.80 1.45 -5.43
N LEU A 210 -20.58 0.67 -6.48
CA LEU A 210 -21.32 -0.54 -6.79
C LEU A 210 -20.32 -1.70 -6.94
N ASP A 211 -20.58 -2.79 -6.22
CA ASP A 211 -19.75 -3.99 -6.31
C ASP A 211 -20.02 -4.75 -7.64
N GLN A 212 -19.29 -5.85 -7.83
CA GLN A 212 -19.37 -6.68 -9.04
C GLN A 212 -20.78 -7.24 -9.30
N ASP A 213 -21.57 -7.45 -8.23
CA ASP A 213 -22.96 -7.94 -8.33
C ASP A 213 -23.97 -6.87 -8.81
N ARG A 214 -23.52 -5.61 -8.98
CA ARG A 214 -24.32 -4.44 -9.37
C ARG A 214 -25.48 -4.09 -8.42
N ARG A 215 -25.51 -4.68 -7.23
CA ARG A 215 -26.60 -4.53 -6.24
C ARG A 215 -26.07 -4.08 -4.88
N SER A 216 -24.94 -4.64 -4.46
CA SER A 216 -24.23 -4.27 -3.25
C SER A 216 -23.42 -3.00 -3.48
N GLY A 217 -23.38 -2.13 -2.48
CA GLY A 217 -22.66 -0.88 -2.60
C GLY A 217 -23.08 0.16 -1.57
N PHE A 218 -22.68 1.40 -1.80
CA PHE A 218 -23.02 2.52 -0.94
C PHE A 218 -23.10 3.84 -1.73
N HIS A 219 -23.83 4.79 -1.17
CA HIS A 219 -23.82 6.19 -1.61
C HIS A 219 -23.67 7.10 -0.38
N LEU A 220 -22.65 7.97 -0.40
CA LEU A 220 -22.35 8.86 0.71
C LEU A 220 -21.55 10.08 0.25
N SER A 221 -21.63 11.16 1.02
CA SER A 221 -20.78 12.35 0.84
C SER A 221 -19.48 12.25 1.64
N ALA A 222 -18.38 12.75 1.06
CA ALA A 222 -17.04 12.72 1.63
C ALA A 222 -16.22 13.96 1.20
N GLY A 223 -15.03 14.10 1.77
CA GLY A 223 -14.00 15.01 1.28
C GLY A 223 -13.10 14.33 0.25
N ILE A 224 -12.63 15.07 -0.76
CA ILE A 224 -11.66 14.59 -1.75
C ILE A 224 -10.47 15.55 -1.88
N ARG A 225 -9.28 14.97 -2.06
CA ARG A 225 -8.02 15.69 -2.33
C ARG A 225 -7.15 14.94 -3.31
N ILE A 226 -6.20 15.63 -3.94
CA ILE A 226 -5.13 14.98 -4.70
C ILE A 226 -4.20 14.15 -3.78
N HIS A 227 -3.96 12.91 -4.19
CA HIS A 227 -3.00 11.97 -3.60
C HIS A 227 -1.63 12.07 -4.28
N GLY A 228 -0.57 11.64 -3.60
CA GLY A 228 0.75 11.39 -4.20
C GLY A 228 1.81 12.42 -3.85
N GLY A 229 2.98 12.26 -4.47
CA GLY A 229 4.12 13.18 -4.46
C GLY A 229 4.31 13.82 -5.83
N MET A 230 5.23 13.29 -6.63
CA MET A 230 5.50 13.76 -8.00
C MET A 230 4.34 13.46 -8.98
N ALA A 231 3.70 12.30 -8.85
CA ALA A 231 2.55 11.87 -9.67
C ALA A 231 1.32 12.80 -9.57
N ARG A 232 1.35 13.82 -8.71
CA ARG A 232 0.35 14.89 -8.68
C ARG A 232 0.31 15.65 -10.02
N GLY A 233 1.44 15.76 -10.71
CA GLY A 233 1.52 16.42 -12.02
C GLY A 233 0.82 15.65 -13.15
N ASP A 234 0.63 14.34 -13.00
CA ASP A 234 0.17 13.44 -14.05
C ASP A 234 -1.27 13.72 -14.49
N ALA A 235 -1.59 13.57 -15.78
CA ALA A 235 -2.94 13.84 -16.29
C ALA A 235 -4.02 13.01 -15.56
N LYS A 236 -3.74 11.73 -15.33
CA LYS A 236 -4.56 10.85 -14.49
C LYS A 236 -4.18 11.04 -13.02
N LYS A 237 -5.09 11.61 -12.23
CA LYS A 237 -4.85 12.02 -10.84
C LYS A 237 -5.27 10.93 -9.87
N SER A 238 -4.41 10.54 -8.94
CA SER A 238 -4.83 9.76 -7.77
C SER A 238 -5.58 10.65 -6.76
N PHE A 239 -6.60 10.12 -6.10
CA PHE A 239 -7.44 10.85 -5.14
C PHE A 239 -7.44 10.22 -3.75
N ARG A 240 -7.41 11.04 -2.70
CA ARG A 240 -7.69 10.63 -1.32
C ARG A 240 -9.14 10.98 -0.98
N LEU A 241 -9.85 10.02 -0.43
CA LEU A 241 -11.21 10.16 0.07
C LEU A 241 -11.18 10.26 1.60
N TYR A 242 -11.93 11.20 2.16
CA TYR A 242 -11.95 11.54 3.59
C TYR A 242 -13.38 11.43 4.12
N PHE A 243 -13.61 10.48 5.03
CA PHE A 243 -14.89 10.33 5.71
C PHE A 243 -14.88 11.20 6.98
N ARG A 244 -15.76 12.20 7.02
CA ARG A 244 -15.83 13.20 8.09
C ARG A 244 -17.27 13.66 8.27
N ARG A 245 -17.64 13.93 9.53
CA ARG A 245 -18.98 14.44 9.91
C ARG A 245 -19.40 15.74 9.22
N GLU A 246 -18.44 16.52 8.73
CA GLU A 246 -18.72 17.76 8.00
C GLU A 246 -19.32 17.53 6.61
N TYR A 247 -19.06 16.36 6.00
CA TYR A 247 -19.61 15.97 4.70
C TYR A 247 -20.73 14.93 4.84
N GLY A 248 -20.53 13.93 5.69
CA GLY A 248 -21.40 12.77 5.79
C GLY A 248 -21.01 11.89 6.99
N PRO A 249 -21.06 10.55 6.87
CA PRO A 249 -20.58 9.66 7.93
C PRO A 249 -19.11 9.92 8.30
N ASP A 250 -18.77 9.69 9.58
CA ASP A 250 -17.40 9.88 10.06
C ASP A 250 -16.43 8.80 9.56
N HIS A 251 -16.94 7.63 9.20
CA HIS A 251 -16.22 6.50 8.62
C HIS A 251 -17.10 5.88 7.54
N LEU A 252 -16.48 5.20 6.57
CA LEU A 252 -17.16 4.24 5.73
C LEU A 252 -17.26 2.92 6.50
N GLU A 253 -18.47 2.44 6.74
CA GLU A 253 -18.72 1.10 7.29
C GLU A 253 -19.15 0.17 6.14
N TYR A 254 -18.20 -0.58 5.58
CA TYR A 254 -18.43 -1.48 4.44
C TYR A 254 -17.31 -2.54 4.34
N PRO A 255 -17.62 -3.83 4.11
CA PRO A 255 -16.62 -4.89 3.94
C PRO A 255 -15.95 -4.81 2.57
N LEU A 256 -15.09 -3.81 2.38
CA LEU A 256 -14.60 -3.39 1.07
C LEU A 256 -13.56 -4.35 0.47
N PHE A 257 -12.68 -4.89 1.31
CA PHE A 257 -11.59 -5.78 0.92
C PHE A 257 -11.90 -7.20 1.36
N GLN A 258 -11.73 -8.14 0.43
CA GLN A 258 -11.83 -9.56 0.74
C GLN A 258 -10.67 -9.97 1.66
N ASN A 259 -10.92 -10.91 2.57
CA ASN A 259 -9.91 -11.46 3.50
C ASN A 259 -9.29 -10.44 4.48
N SER A 260 -9.98 -9.34 4.76
CA SER A 260 -9.61 -8.38 5.81
C SER A 260 -10.69 -8.33 6.88
N ASP A 261 -10.27 -8.36 8.16
CA ASP A 261 -11.18 -8.17 9.30
C ASP A 261 -11.58 -6.70 9.51
N VAL A 262 -10.96 -5.78 8.76
CA VAL A 262 -11.25 -4.34 8.84
C VAL A 262 -12.37 -3.97 7.85
N HIS A 263 -13.45 -3.41 8.39
CA HIS A 263 -14.62 -2.98 7.62
C HIS A 263 -15.01 -1.50 7.85
N SER A 264 -14.24 -0.79 8.69
CA SER A 264 -14.44 0.63 8.98
C SER A 264 -13.26 1.44 8.47
N PHE A 265 -13.48 2.42 7.61
CA PHE A 265 -12.41 3.19 6.98
C PHE A 265 -12.58 4.68 7.22
N LYS A 266 -11.53 5.31 7.75
CA LYS A 266 -11.48 6.77 7.88
C LYS A 266 -11.07 7.47 6.58
N ARG A 267 -10.27 6.78 5.76
CA ARG A 267 -9.75 7.27 4.49
C ARG A 267 -9.50 6.13 3.52
N LEU A 268 -9.71 6.41 2.24
CA LEU A 268 -9.34 5.54 1.15
C LEU A 268 -8.57 6.34 0.10
N VAL A 269 -7.90 5.63 -0.80
CA VAL A 269 -7.22 6.19 -1.96
C VAL A 269 -7.81 5.56 -3.21
N LEU A 270 -8.21 6.37 -4.18
CA LEU A 270 -8.37 5.94 -5.56
C LEU A 270 -7.01 6.15 -6.23
N HIS A 271 -6.23 5.08 -6.32
CA HIS A 271 -4.87 5.11 -6.78
C HIS A 271 -4.79 4.75 -8.26
N THR A 272 -3.93 5.44 -9.02
CA THR A 272 -3.78 5.23 -10.46
C THR A 272 -2.87 4.06 -10.81
N SER A 273 -2.32 3.36 -9.82
CA SER A 273 -1.15 2.46 -9.93
C SER A 273 0.18 3.20 -10.09
N GLY A 274 0.28 4.41 -9.54
CA GLY A 274 1.55 5.12 -9.42
C GLY A 274 2.02 5.60 -10.77
N GLN A 275 3.17 5.11 -11.25
CA GLN A 275 3.75 5.31 -12.58
C GLN A 275 3.53 4.11 -13.52
N ASP A 276 2.89 3.04 -13.03
CA ASP A 276 2.47 1.85 -13.81
C ASP A 276 1.24 2.15 -14.71
N TRP A 277 0.74 3.39 -14.68
CA TRP A 277 -0.48 3.83 -15.39
C TRP A 277 -0.23 4.42 -16.76
N CYS A 278 0.94 5.03 -16.98
CA CYS A 278 1.11 5.87 -18.15
C CYS A 278 1.39 5.00 -19.37
N THR A 279 0.73 5.32 -20.47
CA THR A 279 0.98 4.73 -21.78
C THR A 279 1.72 5.76 -22.64
N TYR A 280 2.74 5.31 -23.38
CA TYR A 280 3.41 5.98 -24.52
C TYR A 280 4.68 6.85 -24.25
N PRO A 281 5.75 6.75 -25.10
CA PRO A 281 5.90 5.82 -26.23
C PRO A 281 6.43 4.42 -25.88
N HIS A 282 6.87 4.14 -24.64
CA HIS A 282 7.56 2.89 -24.29
C HIS A 282 7.39 2.40 -22.83
N THR A 283 6.30 2.73 -22.18
CA THR A 283 6.14 2.36 -20.76
C THR A 283 5.44 1.01 -20.64
N ASN A 284 6.06 0.13 -19.86
CA ASN A 284 5.53 -1.15 -19.45
C ASN A 284 4.36 -0.92 -18.49
N TRP A 285 3.19 -0.55 -19.01
CA TRP A 285 1.98 -0.27 -18.22
C TRP A 285 1.18 -1.56 -17.99
N ALA A 286 1.16 -2.01 -16.74
CA ALA A 286 0.45 -3.23 -16.35
C ALA A 286 -0.73 -2.93 -15.41
N LEU A 287 -0.74 -1.74 -14.79
CA LEU A 287 -1.69 -1.29 -13.76
C LEU A 287 -1.77 -2.17 -12.52
N MET A 288 -0.86 -3.12 -12.32
CA MET A 288 -1.02 -4.20 -11.32
C MET A 288 0.19 -4.40 -10.40
N ARG A 289 1.34 -3.78 -10.68
CA ARG A 289 2.60 -4.11 -9.98
C ARG A 289 2.52 -3.96 -8.47
N SER A 290 2.01 -2.83 -8.01
CA SER A 290 1.88 -2.58 -6.57
C SER A 290 0.89 -3.53 -5.91
N GLN A 291 -0.23 -3.88 -6.58
CA GLN A 291 -1.18 -4.85 -6.04
C GLN A 291 -0.55 -6.24 -5.92
N VAL A 292 0.20 -6.69 -6.92
CA VAL A 292 0.91 -7.99 -6.88
C VAL A 292 1.90 -8.02 -5.71
N ILE A 293 2.70 -6.97 -5.52
CA ILE A 293 3.66 -6.91 -4.40
C ILE A 293 2.97 -6.77 -3.05
N ASP A 294 1.90 -5.98 -2.93
CA ASP A 294 1.12 -5.83 -1.71
C ASP A 294 0.49 -7.19 -1.30
N GLN A 295 -0.03 -7.97 -2.27
CA GLN A 295 -0.56 -9.32 -2.01
C GLN A 295 0.52 -10.29 -1.52
N LEU A 296 1.68 -10.32 -2.18
CA LEU A 296 2.83 -11.13 -1.73
C LEU A 296 3.29 -10.71 -0.34
N ALA A 297 3.34 -9.42 -0.05
CA ALA A 297 3.69 -8.91 1.27
C ALA A 297 2.72 -9.38 2.36
N LEU A 298 1.41 -9.38 2.09
CA LEU A 298 0.39 -9.89 3.00
C LEU A 298 0.50 -11.40 3.21
N GLU A 299 0.79 -12.18 2.15
CA GLU A 299 1.01 -13.63 2.26
C GLU A 299 2.21 -13.98 3.16
N LEU A 300 3.25 -13.15 3.13
CA LEU A 300 4.42 -13.26 4.02
C LEU A 300 4.11 -12.86 5.48
N GLY A 301 2.89 -12.41 5.79
CA GLY A 301 2.52 -11.84 7.09
C GLY A 301 3.11 -10.44 7.34
N GLY A 302 3.50 -9.75 6.26
CA GLY A 302 4.03 -8.40 6.29
C GLY A 302 2.94 -7.32 6.40
N TYR A 303 3.39 -6.07 6.45
CA TYR A 303 2.52 -4.90 6.51
C TYR A 303 2.39 -4.31 5.10
N ALA A 304 1.20 -4.37 4.51
CA ALA A 304 0.87 -3.74 3.24
C ALA A 304 -0.60 -3.31 3.23
N ALA A 305 -0.95 -2.36 2.36
CA ALA A 305 -2.34 -1.94 2.21
C ALA A 305 -3.13 -2.95 1.37
N HIS A 306 -4.37 -3.22 1.76
CA HIS A 306 -5.29 -3.93 0.87
C HIS A 306 -5.70 -3.01 -0.29
N SER A 307 -5.84 -3.60 -1.47
CA SER A 307 -6.36 -2.91 -2.64
C SER A 307 -7.26 -3.83 -3.47
N ARG A 308 -8.16 -3.21 -4.24
CA ARG A 308 -8.90 -3.88 -5.33
C ARG A 308 -9.13 -2.91 -6.49
N PRO A 309 -9.14 -3.40 -7.73
CA PRO A 309 -9.43 -2.55 -8.88
C PRO A 309 -10.91 -2.13 -8.94
N ALA A 310 -11.17 -0.96 -9.52
CA ALA A 310 -12.49 -0.43 -9.80
C ALA A 310 -12.45 0.50 -11.02
N LEU A 311 -13.54 0.52 -11.78
CA LEU A 311 -13.76 1.47 -12.87
C LEU A 311 -14.31 2.78 -12.29
N VAL A 312 -13.60 3.89 -12.50
CA VAL A 312 -13.98 5.20 -11.95
C VAL A 312 -14.66 6.06 -13.00
N PHE A 313 -15.73 6.74 -12.61
CA PHE A 313 -16.40 7.80 -13.35
C PHE A 313 -16.38 9.09 -12.54
N ILE A 314 -16.10 10.22 -13.18
CA ILE A 314 -16.20 11.55 -12.56
C ILE A 314 -17.21 12.38 -13.35
N ASN A 315 -18.26 12.81 -12.67
CA ASN A 315 -19.38 13.56 -13.26
C ASN A 315 -20.02 12.86 -14.48
N GLY A 316 -20.02 11.52 -14.50
CA GLY A 316 -20.58 10.70 -15.57
C GLY A 316 -19.57 10.28 -16.65
N GLU A 317 -18.40 10.92 -16.70
CA GLU A 317 -17.36 10.59 -17.67
C GLU A 317 -16.50 9.43 -17.15
N PRO A 318 -16.15 8.43 -17.99
CA PRO A 318 -15.22 7.38 -17.60
C PRO A 318 -13.82 7.98 -17.38
N TRP A 319 -13.15 7.55 -16.33
CA TRP A 319 -11.78 7.94 -15.97
C TRP A 319 -10.79 6.77 -15.98
N GLY A 320 -11.24 5.59 -16.38
CA GLY A 320 -10.43 4.38 -16.44
C GLY A 320 -10.34 3.64 -15.11
N ILE A 321 -9.38 2.74 -15.03
CA ILE A 321 -9.21 1.81 -13.90
C ILE A 321 -8.40 2.49 -12.80
N TYR A 322 -8.88 2.39 -11.57
CA TYR A 322 -8.17 2.79 -10.36
C TYR A 322 -8.14 1.62 -9.38
N HIS A 323 -7.20 1.66 -8.45
CA HIS A 323 -7.19 0.78 -7.29
C HIS A 323 -7.79 1.53 -6.11
N ILE A 324 -8.91 1.01 -5.58
CA ILE A 324 -9.37 1.41 -4.26
C ILE A 324 -8.40 0.79 -3.27
N ARG A 325 -7.66 1.62 -2.52
CA ARG A 325 -6.59 1.19 -1.62
C ARG A 325 -6.74 1.83 -0.25
N GLU A 326 -6.32 1.10 0.77
CA GLU A 326 -6.19 1.67 2.11
C GLU A 326 -5.12 2.77 2.16
N ARG A 327 -5.36 3.77 3.00
CA ARG A 327 -4.35 4.79 3.25
C ARG A 327 -3.47 4.36 4.43
N ILE A 328 -2.19 4.09 4.17
CA ILE A 328 -1.21 3.81 5.24
C ILE A 328 -0.91 5.09 6.03
N ASP A 329 -1.63 5.25 7.15
CA ASP A 329 -1.46 6.28 8.16
C ASP A 329 -1.79 5.73 9.56
N ARG A 330 -1.92 6.62 10.55
CA ARG A 330 -2.26 6.26 11.93
C ARG A 330 -3.55 5.44 12.06
N TYR A 331 -4.53 5.63 11.18
CA TYR A 331 -5.80 4.92 11.26
C TYR A 331 -5.60 3.49 10.77
N PHE A 332 -4.89 3.30 9.66
CA PHE A 332 -4.49 1.97 9.19
C PHE A 332 -3.74 1.18 10.28
N LEU A 333 -2.74 1.79 10.93
CA LEU A 333 -2.00 1.13 12.01
C LEU A 333 -2.88 0.76 13.22
N ARG A 334 -3.83 1.63 13.57
CA ARG A 334 -4.77 1.39 14.67
C ARG A 334 -5.77 0.28 14.32
N ASP A 335 -6.34 0.34 13.12
CA ASP A 335 -7.49 -0.47 12.73
C ASP A 335 -7.06 -1.91 12.42
N HIS A 336 -5.89 -2.12 11.81
CA HIS A 336 -5.35 -3.47 11.53
C HIS A 336 -4.54 -4.07 12.68
N TYR A 337 -3.76 -3.25 13.38
CA TYR A 337 -2.73 -3.76 14.29
C TYR A 337 -2.89 -3.28 15.74
N GLY A 338 -3.98 -2.55 16.05
CA GLY A 338 -4.23 -2.04 17.41
C GLY A 338 -3.23 -0.98 17.87
N VAL A 339 -2.40 -0.44 16.97
CA VAL A 339 -1.32 0.50 17.31
C VAL A 339 -1.90 1.90 17.52
N GLN A 340 -2.16 2.25 18.79
CA GLN A 340 -2.74 3.53 19.19
C GLN A 340 -1.76 4.70 19.10
N SER A 341 -0.46 4.42 19.26
CA SER A 341 0.61 5.41 19.23
C SER A 341 1.88 4.76 18.69
N ALA A 342 2.54 5.44 17.76
CA ALA A 342 3.79 4.97 17.17
C ALA A 342 4.68 6.14 16.77
N ASP A 343 5.98 5.86 16.67
CA ASP A 343 6.85 6.58 15.76
C ASP A 343 6.59 5.99 14.36
N PHE A 344 6.23 6.83 13.39
CA PHE A 344 5.98 6.40 12.02
C PHE A 344 6.78 7.29 11.07
N LEU A 345 7.75 6.70 10.39
CA LEU A 345 8.67 7.37 9.49
C LEU A 345 8.45 6.98 8.03
N ASP A 346 8.81 7.89 7.13
CA ASP A 346 8.78 7.72 5.66
C ASP A 346 10.14 8.14 5.11
N SER A 347 10.89 7.20 4.51
CA SER A 347 12.23 7.46 3.97
C SER A 347 13.12 8.27 4.94
N PRO A 348 13.36 7.79 6.18
CA PRO A 348 13.88 8.60 7.28
C PRO A 348 15.24 9.27 7.02
N GLU A 349 16.07 8.74 6.13
CA GLU A 349 17.35 9.37 5.78
C GLU A 349 17.27 10.20 4.50
N ASN A 350 16.15 10.21 3.78
CA ASN A 350 15.93 11.13 2.68
C ASN A 350 15.61 12.52 3.23
N VAL A 351 16.53 13.45 3.04
CA VAL A 351 16.41 14.84 3.52
C VAL A 351 15.35 15.67 2.78
N MET A 352 14.91 15.20 1.60
CA MET A 352 13.85 15.85 0.83
C MET A 352 12.45 15.41 1.26
N ASP A 353 12.34 14.31 2.00
CA ASP A 353 11.06 13.78 2.47
C ASP A 353 10.67 14.32 3.86
N GLN A 354 9.36 14.37 4.09
CA GLN A 354 8.83 14.57 5.44
C GLN A 354 8.98 13.28 6.23
N ALA A 355 10.18 13.09 6.79
CA ALA A 355 10.58 11.86 7.46
C ALA A 355 9.61 11.40 8.56
N ILE A 356 8.84 12.31 9.19
CA ILE A 356 7.96 12.01 10.33
C ILE A 356 6.50 12.08 9.88
N LYS A 357 5.83 10.92 9.78
CA LYS A 357 4.37 10.82 9.58
C LYS A 357 3.60 10.92 10.90
N MET A 358 4.19 10.44 12.00
CA MET A 358 3.63 10.47 13.35
C MET A 358 4.74 10.25 14.39
N GLY A 359 4.60 10.84 15.58
CA GLY A 359 5.59 10.67 16.66
C GLY A 359 6.85 11.49 16.42
N ASP A 360 8.01 10.87 16.60
CA ASP A 360 9.33 11.46 16.38
C ASP A 360 10.32 10.39 15.85
N ARG A 361 11.58 10.77 15.67
CA ARG A 361 12.65 9.89 15.14
C ARG A 361 13.76 9.58 16.14
N GLU A 362 13.60 9.94 17.42
CA GLU A 362 14.70 9.85 18.40
C GLU A 362 15.20 8.41 18.57
N HIS A 363 14.27 7.47 18.71
CA HIS A 363 14.60 6.05 18.85
C HIS A 363 15.25 5.48 17.59
N TRP A 364 14.87 5.95 16.41
CA TRP A 364 15.50 5.54 15.15
C TRP A 364 16.93 6.05 15.06
N ASP A 365 17.15 7.33 15.39
CA ASP A 365 18.47 7.94 15.37
C ASP A 365 19.41 7.29 16.40
N HIS A 366 18.89 6.87 17.56
CA HIS A 366 19.64 6.11 18.57
C HIS A 366 20.06 4.73 18.04
N LEU A 367 19.13 4.01 17.41
CA LEU A 367 19.41 2.72 16.78
C LEU A 367 20.49 2.86 15.70
N LEU A 368 20.35 3.81 14.76
CA LEU A 368 21.34 3.97 13.70
C LEU A 368 22.71 4.39 14.26
N ARG A 369 22.78 5.29 15.24
CA ARG A 369 24.06 5.63 15.88
C ARG A 369 24.72 4.43 16.55
N PHE A 370 23.94 3.55 17.18
CA PHE A 370 24.46 2.31 17.75
C PHE A 370 25.06 1.42 16.65
N VAL A 371 24.30 1.19 15.58
CA VAL A 371 24.71 0.37 14.41
C VAL A 371 25.94 0.93 13.70
N GLU A 372 26.13 2.25 13.68
CA GLU A 372 27.31 2.91 13.11
C GLU A 372 28.58 2.71 13.95
N SER A 373 28.43 2.65 15.27
CA SER A 373 29.55 2.68 16.22
C SER A 373 29.94 1.33 16.79
N HIS A 374 29.13 0.29 16.56
CA HIS A 374 29.34 -1.05 17.10
C HIS A 374 29.46 -2.10 16.00
N ASP A 375 30.27 -3.12 16.26
CA ASP A 375 30.38 -4.29 15.40
C ASP A 375 29.21 -5.24 15.69
N LEU A 376 28.35 -5.49 14.69
CA LEU A 376 27.21 -6.41 14.85
C LEU A 376 27.60 -7.88 14.64
N ALA A 377 28.85 -8.19 14.24
CA ALA A 377 29.35 -9.56 14.31
C ALA A 377 29.42 -10.07 15.76
N ASP A 378 29.51 -9.16 16.74
CA ASP A 378 29.38 -9.47 18.17
C ASP A 378 27.91 -9.80 18.52
N GLU A 379 27.69 -10.97 19.13
CA GLU A 379 26.35 -11.46 19.50
C GLU A 379 25.62 -10.55 20.50
N HIS A 380 26.33 -9.85 21.39
CA HIS A 380 25.72 -8.94 22.35
C HIS A 380 25.17 -7.68 21.65
N ASN A 381 25.93 -7.12 20.71
CA ASN A 381 25.50 -5.97 19.92
C ASN A 381 24.35 -6.35 18.99
N TYR A 382 24.41 -7.53 18.38
CA TYR A 382 23.30 -8.07 17.60
C TYR A 382 22.04 -8.21 18.47
N ALA A 383 22.13 -8.85 19.64
CA ALA A 383 21.01 -9.00 20.57
C ALA A 383 20.40 -7.65 21.00
N HIS A 384 21.22 -6.61 21.16
CA HIS A 384 20.74 -5.25 21.41
C HIS A 384 19.88 -4.73 20.25
N VAL A 385 20.30 -4.91 18.99
CA VAL A 385 19.50 -4.54 17.82
C VAL A 385 18.22 -5.36 17.72
N GLN A 386 18.28 -6.68 17.99
CA GLN A 386 17.09 -7.55 18.01
C GLN A 386 16.02 -7.09 19.02
N SER A 387 16.43 -6.44 20.12
CA SER A 387 15.48 -5.89 21.10
C SER A 387 14.71 -4.67 20.58
N GLN A 388 15.20 -4.03 19.51
CA GLN A 388 14.66 -2.78 18.96
C GLN A 388 14.03 -2.97 17.56
N VAL A 389 14.30 -4.09 16.90
CA VAL A 389 13.94 -4.35 15.50
C VAL A 389 13.24 -5.68 15.40
N ASP A 390 12.10 -5.73 14.73
CA ASP A 390 11.48 -7.00 14.38
C ASP A 390 12.26 -7.65 13.23
N ILE A 391 13.19 -8.55 13.59
CA ILE A 391 14.12 -9.17 12.66
C ILE A 391 13.40 -10.01 11.59
N ALA A 392 12.29 -10.67 11.94
CA ALA A 392 11.55 -11.49 10.99
C ALA A 392 10.90 -10.60 9.91
N ASN A 393 10.18 -9.55 10.35
CA ASN A 393 9.57 -8.60 9.43
C ASN A 393 10.63 -7.85 8.60
N LEU A 394 11.74 -7.42 9.19
CA LEU A 394 12.85 -6.81 8.45
C LEU A 394 13.37 -7.76 7.37
N THR A 395 13.63 -9.02 7.72
CA THR A 395 14.19 -10.01 6.79
C THR A 395 13.28 -10.19 5.58
N ASP A 396 11.99 -10.44 5.80
CA ASP A 396 11.02 -10.65 4.72
C ASP A 396 10.80 -9.36 3.89
N TYR A 397 10.80 -8.19 4.54
CA TYR A 397 10.75 -6.89 3.85
C TYR A 397 11.87 -6.72 2.84
N PHE A 398 13.11 -6.92 3.30
CA PHE A 398 14.28 -6.76 2.44
C PHE A 398 14.33 -7.82 1.35
N ILE A 399 14.02 -9.09 1.65
CA ILE A 399 13.99 -10.16 0.65
C ILE A 399 12.98 -9.84 -0.45
N LEU A 400 11.76 -9.39 -0.11
CA LEU A 400 10.76 -9.07 -1.12
C LEU A 400 11.13 -7.81 -1.93
N GLN A 401 11.71 -6.76 -1.33
CA GLN A 401 12.21 -5.60 -2.09
C GLN A 401 13.32 -5.98 -3.07
N ILE A 402 14.25 -6.84 -2.63
CA ILE A 402 15.32 -7.40 -3.44
C ILE A 402 14.73 -8.25 -4.57
N TYR A 403 13.80 -9.16 -4.26
CA TYR A 403 13.13 -10.00 -5.25
C TYR A 403 12.39 -9.16 -6.29
N ALA A 404 11.59 -8.18 -5.86
CA ALA A 404 10.79 -7.32 -6.72
C ALA A 404 11.64 -6.47 -7.68
N ALA A 405 12.94 -6.30 -7.40
CA ALA A 405 13.80 -5.37 -8.12
C ALA A 405 13.30 -3.92 -8.05
N ASN A 406 12.83 -3.49 -6.86
CA ASN A 406 12.36 -2.12 -6.65
C ASN A 406 13.54 -1.13 -6.71
N THR A 407 13.61 -0.36 -7.78
CA THR A 407 14.76 0.52 -8.06
C THR A 407 14.65 1.93 -7.54
N ASP A 408 13.50 2.31 -6.99
CA ASP A 408 13.34 3.57 -6.27
C ASP A 408 13.71 3.42 -4.77
N TRP A 409 13.84 2.18 -4.33
CA TRP A 409 14.34 1.78 -3.02
C TRP A 409 15.88 1.53 -3.03
N PRO A 410 16.64 1.71 -1.92
CA PRO A 410 16.22 2.15 -0.59
C PRO A 410 16.32 3.67 -0.38
N HIS A 411 16.47 4.48 -1.44
CA HIS A 411 16.48 5.93 -1.26
C HIS A 411 15.12 6.44 -0.79
N ASN A 412 14.08 5.96 -1.46
CA ASN A 412 12.67 6.26 -1.23
C ASN A 412 11.91 4.98 -0.80
N ASN A 413 10.60 5.13 -0.60
CA ASN A 413 9.62 4.04 -0.44
C ASN A 413 9.94 3.11 0.74
N MET A 414 10.48 3.69 1.81
CA MET A 414 10.78 2.97 3.05
C MET A 414 9.93 3.53 4.19
N GLN A 415 8.74 2.95 4.35
CA GLN A 415 7.86 3.25 5.48
C GLN A 415 8.14 2.29 6.63
N LEU A 416 8.29 2.83 7.83
CA LEU A 416 8.57 2.04 9.03
C LEU A 416 7.88 2.64 10.25
N PHE A 417 7.41 1.79 11.15
CA PHE A 417 6.78 2.23 12.39
C PHE A 417 7.29 1.45 13.60
N ARG A 418 7.23 2.09 14.76
CA ARG A 418 7.52 1.49 16.07
C ARG A 418 6.39 1.85 17.04
N PRO A 419 5.62 0.87 17.53
CA PRO A 419 4.63 1.12 18.57
C PRO A 419 5.28 1.71 19.82
N ARG A 420 4.69 2.76 20.41
CA ARG A 420 5.18 3.40 21.65
C ARG A 420 4.72 2.63 22.88
N VAL A 421 5.17 1.39 23.00
CA VAL A 421 4.94 0.50 24.14
C VAL A 421 6.27 0.01 24.70
N GLN A 422 6.25 -0.53 25.93
CA GLN A 422 7.44 -1.16 26.51
C GLN A 422 7.88 -2.33 25.62
N GLY A 423 9.13 -2.32 25.16
CA GLY A 423 9.67 -3.33 24.25
C GLY A 423 9.20 -3.21 22.79
N GLY A 424 8.59 -2.08 22.41
CA GLY A 424 8.16 -1.84 21.03
C GLY A 424 9.34 -1.81 20.05
N ARG A 425 9.21 -2.55 18.94
CA ARG A 425 10.24 -2.72 17.91
C ARG A 425 9.87 -2.02 16.61
N TRP A 426 10.86 -1.73 15.78
CA TRP A 426 10.67 -1.22 14.42
C TRP A 426 10.17 -2.32 13.48
N HIS A 427 9.19 -1.98 12.68
CA HIS A 427 8.59 -2.78 11.61
C HIS A 427 8.60 -1.98 10.31
N TRP A 428 8.76 -2.65 9.18
CA TRP A 428 8.73 -2.10 7.83
C TRP A 428 7.39 -2.42 7.15
N VAL A 429 6.92 -1.43 6.39
CA VAL A 429 5.67 -1.47 5.63
C VAL A 429 6.01 -1.39 4.14
N PHE A 430 5.43 -2.30 3.37
CA PHE A 430 5.51 -2.27 1.92
C PHE A 430 4.67 -1.13 1.37
N TRP A 431 5.30 -0.33 0.51
CA TRP A 431 4.75 0.89 -0.02
C TRP A 431 5.46 1.24 -1.35
N ASP A 432 4.73 1.82 -2.30
CA ASP A 432 5.23 2.26 -3.63
C ASP A 432 6.16 1.25 -4.33
N CYS A 433 5.54 0.17 -4.80
CA CYS A 433 6.18 -0.86 -5.62
C CYS A 433 5.59 -0.84 -7.04
N ASP A 434 5.64 0.31 -7.70
CA ASP A 434 5.31 0.48 -9.11
C ASP A 434 6.58 0.46 -10.00
N TYR A 435 7.73 0.89 -9.48
CA TYR A 435 9.07 0.79 -10.10
C TYR A 435 9.79 -0.55 -9.87
N CYS A 436 9.04 -1.65 -10.03
CA CYS A 436 9.50 -3.02 -9.81
C CYS A 436 9.00 -3.99 -10.91
N LEU A 437 9.32 -5.28 -10.82
CA LEU A 437 8.81 -6.33 -11.72
C LEU A 437 8.96 -5.96 -13.22
N GLY A 438 10.15 -5.52 -13.62
CA GLY A 438 10.45 -5.17 -15.02
C GLY A 438 9.81 -3.86 -15.53
N ALA A 439 9.27 -3.00 -14.66
CA ALA A 439 8.67 -1.71 -15.04
C ALA A 439 9.59 -0.86 -15.93
N VAL A 440 10.87 -0.81 -15.58
CA VAL A 440 11.90 -0.05 -16.31
C VAL A 440 13.14 -0.91 -16.53
N PHE A 441 14.02 -0.44 -17.41
CA PHE A 441 15.31 -1.11 -17.68
C PHE A 441 16.11 -1.40 -16.39
N LEU A 442 16.02 -0.52 -15.39
CA LEU A 442 16.73 -0.70 -14.12
C LEU A 442 16.12 -1.79 -13.23
N SER A 443 14.85 -2.15 -13.40
CA SER A 443 14.13 -3.13 -12.57
C SER A 443 13.95 -4.48 -13.26
N ARG A 444 14.88 -4.87 -14.14
CA ARG A 444 14.84 -6.16 -14.87
C ARG A 444 15.03 -7.35 -13.94
N PHE A 445 14.67 -8.54 -14.43
CA PHE A 445 14.82 -9.79 -13.67
C PHE A 445 16.27 -10.10 -13.27
N ASP A 446 17.26 -9.54 -13.98
CA ASP A 446 18.69 -9.72 -13.76
C ASP A 446 19.35 -8.58 -12.98
N THR A 447 18.58 -7.57 -12.53
CA THR A 447 19.12 -6.49 -11.70
C THR A 447 19.63 -7.02 -10.37
N ASP A 448 20.91 -6.78 -10.08
CA ASP A 448 21.54 -7.17 -8.82
C ASP A 448 21.20 -6.18 -7.68
N MET A 449 20.11 -6.49 -6.99
CA MET A 449 19.67 -5.74 -5.82
C MET A 449 20.48 -6.05 -4.57
N ILE A 450 21.19 -7.19 -4.52
CA ILE A 450 22.07 -7.52 -3.38
C ILE A 450 23.27 -6.59 -3.41
N ALA A 451 23.96 -6.50 -4.56
CA ALA A 451 25.05 -5.55 -4.75
C ALA A 451 24.61 -4.11 -4.50
N ARG A 452 23.40 -3.74 -4.97
CA ARG A 452 22.82 -2.40 -4.70
C ARG A 452 22.75 -2.11 -3.21
N VAL A 453 22.25 -3.03 -2.38
CA VAL A 453 22.17 -2.86 -0.92
C VAL A 453 23.56 -2.81 -0.28
N LEU A 454 24.42 -3.78 -0.60
CA LEU A 454 25.76 -3.93 0.00
C LEU A 454 26.67 -2.73 -0.31
N HIS A 455 26.50 -2.12 -1.48
CA HIS A 455 27.31 -0.98 -1.92
C HIS A 455 26.52 0.34 -1.99
N TYR A 456 25.33 0.39 -1.40
CA TYR A 456 24.48 1.58 -1.45
C TYR A 456 25.17 2.79 -0.80
N ASN A 457 25.49 3.82 -1.57
CA ASN A 457 26.13 5.02 -1.05
C ASN A 457 25.57 6.27 -1.74
N HIS A 458 24.32 6.62 -1.42
CA HIS A 458 23.71 7.83 -1.95
C HIS A 458 24.34 9.07 -1.30
N PRO A 459 24.76 10.09 -2.08
CA PRO A 459 25.46 11.27 -1.54
C PRO A 459 24.70 11.99 -0.44
N GLU A 460 23.37 12.07 -0.55
CA GLU A 460 22.53 12.79 0.42
C GLU A 460 22.37 12.04 1.74
N THR A 461 22.37 10.70 1.70
CA THR A 461 22.08 9.88 2.88
C THR A 461 23.34 9.23 3.45
N GLY A 462 24.50 9.36 2.79
CA GLY A 462 25.73 8.62 3.12
C GLY A 462 25.54 7.10 3.12
N GLY A 463 24.52 6.61 2.40
CA GLY A 463 24.15 5.19 2.40
C GLY A 463 23.45 4.71 3.67
N ARG A 464 23.00 5.59 4.57
CA ARG A 464 22.38 5.22 5.86
C ARG A 464 21.08 4.42 5.71
N ASN A 465 20.32 4.63 4.64
CA ASN A 465 19.09 3.88 4.37
C ASN A 465 19.28 2.35 4.28
N ALA A 466 20.44 1.88 3.80
CA ALA A 466 20.76 0.45 3.71
C ALA A 466 21.65 -0.04 4.85
N LEU A 467 22.10 0.87 5.74
CA LEU A 467 23.14 0.59 6.73
C LEU A 467 22.73 -0.53 7.69
N LEU A 468 21.49 -0.49 8.20
CA LEU A 468 21.01 -1.50 9.14
C LEU A 468 21.12 -2.91 8.56
N LEU A 469 20.61 -3.15 7.35
CA LEU A 469 20.72 -4.46 6.73
C LEU A 469 22.19 -4.84 6.47
N ARG A 470 23.01 -3.92 5.93
CA ARG A 470 24.44 -4.20 5.69
C ARG A 470 25.15 -4.66 6.96
N LYS A 471 24.92 -3.97 8.07
CA LYS A 471 25.52 -4.30 9.36
C LYS A 471 24.98 -5.60 9.93
N LEU A 472 23.69 -5.89 9.76
CA LEU A 472 23.14 -7.19 10.16
C LEU A 472 23.75 -8.34 9.37
N LEU A 473 24.01 -8.16 8.07
CA LEU A 473 24.64 -9.19 7.22
C LEU A 473 26.11 -9.48 7.58
N GLU A 474 26.78 -8.61 8.36
CA GLU A 474 28.11 -8.90 8.93
C GLU A 474 28.03 -9.95 10.07
N ASN A 475 26.86 -10.13 10.69
CA ASN A 475 26.65 -11.16 11.72
C ASN A 475 26.44 -12.56 11.09
N PRO A 476 27.27 -13.57 11.41
CA PRO A 476 27.16 -14.90 10.79
C PRO A 476 25.79 -15.56 10.99
N GLY A 477 25.18 -15.41 12.18
CA GLY A 477 23.88 -15.99 12.49
C GLY A 477 22.72 -15.29 11.76
N PHE A 478 22.80 -13.98 11.58
CA PHE A 478 21.83 -13.27 10.75
C PHE A 478 22.02 -13.57 9.26
N LEU A 479 23.26 -13.65 8.77
CA LEU A 479 23.54 -14.03 7.38
C LEU A 479 22.98 -15.42 7.05
N GLU A 480 23.21 -16.40 7.93
CA GLU A 480 22.63 -17.75 7.79
C GLU A 480 21.10 -17.68 7.74
N ARG A 481 20.47 -16.93 8.66
CA ARG A 481 19.01 -16.72 8.66
C ARG A 481 18.53 -16.09 7.36
N PHE A 482 19.21 -15.05 6.86
CA PHE A 482 18.83 -14.33 5.67
C PHE A 482 18.92 -15.23 4.43
N LEU A 483 19.99 -16.00 4.29
CA LEU A 483 20.18 -16.95 3.19
C LEU A 483 19.15 -18.10 3.26
N SER A 484 18.94 -18.70 4.43
CA SER A 484 17.97 -19.77 4.62
C SER A 484 16.54 -19.29 4.34
N ARG A 485 16.15 -18.13 4.90
CA ARG A 485 14.82 -17.55 4.65
C ARG A 485 14.63 -17.19 3.18
N THR A 486 15.66 -16.64 2.52
CA THR A 486 15.57 -16.38 1.08
C THR A 486 15.38 -17.67 0.28
N ALA A 487 16.12 -18.74 0.60
CA ALA A 487 15.96 -20.03 -0.05
C ALA A 487 14.55 -20.60 0.16
N ASP A 488 14.00 -20.52 1.38
CA ASP A 488 12.64 -20.98 1.69
C ASP A 488 11.60 -20.21 0.88
N LEU A 489 11.70 -18.88 0.80
CA LEU A 489 10.77 -18.07 0.02
C LEU A 489 10.87 -18.35 -1.49
N LEU A 490 12.08 -18.50 -2.04
CA LEU A 490 12.28 -18.86 -3.45
C LEU A 490 11.86 -20.31 -3.79
N ASN A 491 11.54 -21.10 -2.77
CA ASN A 491 11.01 -22.46 -2.85
C ASN A 491 9.50 -22.53 -2.52
N THR A 492 8.89 -21.41 -2.11
CA THR A 492 7.48 -21.30 -1.72
C THR A 492 6.82 -20.08 -2.40
N THR A 493 6.53 -19.01 -1.63
CA THR A 493 5.78 -17.82 -2.05
C THR A 493 6.41 -17.09 -3.23
N LEU A 494 7.75 -17.12 -3.37
CA LEU A 494 8.50 -16.44 -4.44
C LEU A 494 8.97 -17.39 -5.55
N THR A 495 8.39 -18.59 -5.64
CA THR A 495 8.57 -19.46 -6.81
C THR A 495 7.99 -18.81 -8.06
N SER A 496 8.51 -19.18 -9.23
CA SER A 496 7.98 -18.71 -10.52
C SER A 496 6.48 -18.99 -10.65
N GLN A 497 6.04 -20.18 -10.26
CA GLN A 497 4.62 -20.56 -10.32
C GLN A 497 3.76 -19.70 -9.39
N SER A 498 4.19 -19.49 -8.14
CA SER A 498 3.44 -18.67 -7.17
C SER A 498 3.27 -17.23 -7.63
N VAL A 499 4.37 -16.59 -8.07
CA VAL A 499 4.32 -15.18 -8.49
C VAL A 499 3.57 -15.01 -9.80
N ILE A 500 3.71 -15.96 -10.75
CA ILE A 500 2.88 -15.96 -11.98
C ILE A 500 1.40 -16.11 -11.63
N ALA A 501 1.03 -16.96 -10.66
CA ALA A 501 -0.37 -17.11 -10.25
C ALA A 501 -0.95 -15.80 -9.68
N HIS A 502 -0.17 -15.03 -8.91
CA HIS A 502 -0.57 -13.69 -8.46
C HIS A 502 -0.74 -12.71 -9.62
N ILE A 503 0.19 -12.70 -10.58
CA ILE A 503 0.08 -11.88 -11.80
C ILE A 503 -1.17 -12.25 -12.59
N ASP A 504 -1.43 -13.55 -12.79
CA ASP A 504 -2.57 -14.05 -13.55
C ASP A 504 -3.90 -13.73 -12.86
N ALA A 505 -3.96 -13.82 -11.53
CA ALA A 505 -5.13 -13.45 -10.77
C ALA A 505 -5.49 -11.97 -10.99
N VAL A 506 -4.55 -11.05 -10.78
CA VAL A 506 -4.81 -9.62 -10.99
C VAL A 506 -5.06 -9.30 -12.47
N ALA A 507 -4.34 -9.92 -13.39
CA ALA A 507 -4.59 -9.74 -14.83
C ALA A 507 -6.01 -10.16 -15.20
N SER A 508 -6.50 -11.30 -14.69
CA SER A 508 -7.87 -11.78 -14.97
C SER A 508 -8.96 -10.86 -14.41
N GLU A 509 -8.68 -10.11 -13.35
CA GLU A 509 -9.58 -9.08 -12.82
C GLU A 509 -9.63 -7.84 -13.72
N LEU A 510 -8.50 -7.46 -14.33
CA LEU A 510 -8.36 -6.23 -15.12
C LEU A 510 -8.74 -6.39 -16.60
N GLU A 511 -8.45 -7.55 -17.18
CA GLU A 511 -8.56 -7.83 -18.62
C GLU A 511 -9.91 -7.42 -19.24
N PRO A 512 -11.08 -7.76 -18.64
CA PRO A 512 -12.36 -7.47 -19.28
C PRO A 512 -12.65 -5.97 -19.43
N ASP A 513 -12.04 -5.14 -18.58
CA ASP A 513 -12.33 -3.70 -18.48
C ASP A 513 -11.18 -2.82 -18.97
N ILE A 514 -10.08 -3.41 -19.46
CA ILE A 514 -8.90 -2.67 -19.93
C ILE A 514 -9.21 -1.72 -21.10
N ALA A 515 -10.28 -2.01 -21.85
CA ALA A 515 -10.80 -1.15 -22.89
C ALA A 515 -11.25 0.23 -22.36
N TYR A 516 -11.77 0.31 -21.12
CA TYR A 516 -12.13 1.60 -20.51
C TYR A 516 -10.91 2.44 -20.15
N GLU A 517 -9.80 1.79 -19.77
CA GLU A 517 -8.54 2.49 -19.53
C GLU A 517 -8.02 3.08 -20.84
N THR A 518 -7.90 2.23 -21.86
CA THR A 518 -7.35 2.64 -23.16
C THR A 518 -8.28 3.66 -23.84
N ALA A 519 -9.60 3.54 -23.76
CA ALA A 519 -10.50 4.53 -24.37
C ALA A 519 -10.24 5.99 -23.95
N ARG A 520 -9.79 6.22 -22.71
CA ARG A 520 -9.44 7.57 -22.23
C ARG A 520 -7.95 7.87 -22.30
N TRP A 521 -7.10 6.91 -21.97
CA TRP A 521 -5.67 7.13 -21.73
C TRP A 521 -4.76 6.56 -22.83
N SER A 522 -5.30 5.86 -23.84
CA SER A 522 -4.52 5.37 -24.99
C SER A 522 -4.18 6.45 -26.02
N SER A 523 -4.92 7.56 -26.02
CA SER A 523 -4.74 8.63 -26.99
C SER A 523 -3.81 9.70 -26.44
N MET A 524 -2.69 9.87 -27.14
CA MET A 524 -2.08 11.15 -27.53
C MET A 524 -2.86 12.39 -27.04
N GLY A 525 -2.65 12.80 -25.79
CA GLY A 525 -3.22 14.04 -25.25
C GLY A 525 -2.38 15.29 -25.54
N ASN A 526 -1.39 15.21 -26.44
CA ASN A 526 -0.57 16.38 -26.81
C ASN A 526 0.36 16.18 -28.03
N ILE A 527 0.58 14.97 -28.55
CA ILE A 527 1.50 14.81 -29.70
C ILE A 527 0.93 15.38 -30.99
N ASP A 528 -0.36 15.22 -31.27
CA ASP A 528 -0.94 15.80 -32.48
C ASP A 528 -0.96 17.34 -32.42
N GLU A 529 -1.22 17.91 -31.24
CA GLU A 529 -1.13 19.37 -31.03
C GLU A 529 0.31 19.89 -31.05
N ILE A 530 1.26 19.21 -30.42
CA ILE A 530 2.68 19.59 -30.41
C ILE A 530 3.32 19.38 -31.79
N ALA A 531 3.01 18.28 -32.47
CA ALA A 531 3.49 18.01 -33.82
C ALA A 531 2.88 18.96 -34.84
N ALA A 532 1.60 19.36 -34.67
CA ALA A 532 1.01 20.44 -35.44
C ALA A 532 1.68 21.80 -35.15
N GLN A 533 2.04 22.09 -33.90
CA GLN A 533 2.79 23.31 -33.54
C GLN A 533 4.24 23.30 -34.06
N LEU A 534 4.87 22.14 -34.17
CA LEU A 534 6.26 21.96 -34.57
C LEU A 534 6.44 21.57 -36.06
N GLY A 535 5.35 21.32 -36.78
CA GLY A 535 5.36 20.91 -38.19
C GLY A 535 5.99 19.54 -38.44
N LEU A 536 5.88 18.61 -37.47
CA LEU A 536 6.46 17.27 -37.56
C LEU A 536 5.47 16.29 -38.19
N ASP A 537 5.97 15.43 -39.09
CA ASP A 537 5.21 14.28 -39.61
C ASP A 537 5.22 13.18 -38.54
N VAL A 538 4.11 13.12 -37.80
CA VAL A 538 3.89 12.21 -36.68
C VAL A 538 4.08 10.76 -37.09
N ASP A 539 3.59 10.36 -38.27
CA ASP A 539 3.64 8.98 -38.73
C ASP A 539 5.08 8.52 -39.02
N GLN A 540 5.93 9.43 -39.51
CA GLN A 540 7.31 9.12 -39.89
C GLN A 540 8.28 9.09 -38.70
N GLU A 541 8.05 9.90 -37.66
CA GLU A 541 8.87 9.89 -36.43
C GLU A 541 8.43 8.77 -35.46
N ILE A 542 7.13 8.44 -35.38
CA ILE A 542 6.62 7.31 -34.59
C ILE A 542 7.13 5.97 -35.13
N ALA A 543 7.13 5.78 -36.46
CA ALA A 543 7.60 4.55 -37.10
C ALA A 543 9.11 4.28 -36.96
N ARG A 544 9.92 5.30 -36.62
CA ARG A 544 11.38 5.19 -36.47
C ARG A 544 11.84 4.70 -35.11
N TRP A 545 11.03 4.87 -34.06
CA TRP A 545 11.45 4.64 -32.67
C TRP A 545 10.53 3.71 -31.87
N VAL A 546 9.30 3.41 -32.33
CA VAL A 546 8.27 2.82 -31.46
C VAL A 546 7.72 1.49 -31.99
N SER A 547 7.78 0.45 -31.15
CA SER A 547 6.94 -0.75 -31.27
C SER A 547 5.80 -0.62 -30.26
N PRO A 548 4.52 -0.57 -30.68
CA PRO A 548 3.41 -0.53 -29.74
C PRO A 548 3.37 -1.83 -28.91
N THR A 549 3.49 -1.72 -27.59
CA THR A 549 3.29 -2.84 -26.65
C THR A 549 1.84 -2.83 -26.17
N SER A 550 1.11 -3.91 -26.41
CA SER A 550 -0.24 -4.08 -25.85
C SER A 550 -0.17 -4.35 -24.34
N TRP A 551 -1.30 -4.20 -23.64
CA TRP A 551 -1.39 -4.54 -22.22
C TRP A 551 -0.98 -6.00 -21.97
N GLU A 552 -1.43 -6.92 -22.83
CA GLU A 552 -1.12 -8.34 -22.76
C GLU A 552 0.39 -8.62 -22.88
N SER A 553 1.10 -7.86 -23.73
CA SER A 553 2.57 -7.93 -23.82
C SER A 553 3.23 -7.47 -22.52
N ASN A 554 2.74 -6.41 -21.88
CA ASN A 554 3.24 -5.96 -20.59
C ASN A 554 3.01 -7.03 -19.50
N VAL A 555 1.82 -7.67 -19.48
CA VAL A 555 1.56 -8.81 -18.57
C VAL A 555 2.53 -9.97 -18.85
N ALA A 556 2.81 -10.27 -20.12
CA ALA A 556 3.79 -11.29 -20.49
C ALA A 556 5.20 -10.95 -19.99
N ASP A 557 5.60 -9.68 -19.99
CA ASP A 557 6.88 -9.23 -19.42
C ASP A 557 6.94 -9.42 -17.90
N LEU A 558 5.85 -9.18 -17.16
CA LEU A 558 5.76 -9.51 -15.73
C LEU A 558 5.94 -11.02 -15.50
N ARG A 559 5.30 -11.87 -16.33
CA ARG A 559 5.46 -13.33 -16.24
C ARG A 559 6.89 -13.75 -16.54
N GLN A 560 7.53 -13.15 -17.55
CA GLN A 560 8.93 -13.42 -17.87
C GLN A 560 9.84 -13.01 -16.71
N PHE A 561 9.55 -11.88 -16.05
CA PHE A 561 10.27 -11.47 -14.85
C PHE A 561 10.17 -12.56 -13.77
N ALA A 562 8.94 -12.94 -13.39
CA ALA A 562 8.69 -13.94 -12.34
C ALA A 562 9.29 -15.32 -12.66
N GLN A 563 9.30 -15.70 -13.93
CA GLN A 563 9.90 -16.95 -14.38
C GLN A 563 11.42 -16.99 -14.14
N ARG A 564 12.11 -15.88 -14.36
CA ARG A 564 13.59 -15.84 -14.34
C ARG A 564 14.15 -15.38 -13.00
N ARG A 565 13.44 -14.51 -12.28
CA ARG A 565 13.95 -13.81 -11.10
C ARG A 565 14.53 -14.73 -10.01
N PRO A 566 13.92 -15.88 -9.65
CA PRO A 566 14.45 -16.73 -8.58
C PRO A 566 15.91 -17.17 -8.79
N ASP A 567 16.28 -17.55 -10.01
CA ASP A 567 17.63 -18.03 -10.32
C ASP A 567 18.66 -16.91 -10.26
N PHE A 568 18.28 -15.71 -10.73
CA PHE A 568 19.13 -14.53 -10.63
C PHE A 568 19.36 -14.11 -9.18
N VAL A 569 18.32 -14.14 -8.33
CA VAL A 569 18.47 -13.84 -6.89
C VAL A 569 19.42 -14.84 -6.23
N ARG A 570 19.28 -16.16 -6.50
CA ARG A 570 20.22 -17.16 -5.98
C ARG A 570 21.65 -16.90 -6.42
N ARG A 571 21.85 -16.61 -7.72
CA ARG A 571 23.18 -16.34 -8.27
C ARG A 571 23.82 -15.11 -7.64
N HIS A 572 23.09 -13.99 -7.52
CA HIS A 572 23.62 -12.78 -6.90
C HIS A 572 24.01 -12.99 -5.43
N LEU A 573 23.25 -13.81 -4.68
CA LEU A 573 23.61 -14.19 -3.31
C LEU A 573 24.86 -15.07 -3.25
N VAL A 574 24.98 -16.06 -4.14
CA VAL A 574 26.18 -16.90 -4.26
C VAL A 574 27.41 -16.04 -4.54
N GLU A 575 27.31 -15.13 -5.51
CA GLU A 575 28.42 -14.25 -5.92
C GLU A 575 28.77 -13.24 -4.81
N SER A 576 27.77 -12.60 -4.20
CA SER A 576 27.99 -11.55 -3.20
C SER A 576 28.60 -12.06 -1.89
N PHE A 577 28.29 -13.30 -1.51
CA PHE A 577 28.74 -13.90 -0.24
C PHE A 577 29.79 -15.01 -0.43
N GLY A 578 30.25 -15.25 -1.67
CA GLY A 578 31.29 -16.24 -1.95
C GLY A 578 30.89 -17.67 -1.57
N LEU A 579 29.63 -18.05 -1.83
CA LEU A 579 29.12 -19.40 -1.53
C LEU A 579 29.59 -20.39 -2.61
N ASP A 580 29.68 -21.68 -2.28
CA ASP A 580 30.11 -22.74 -3.21
C ASP A 580 29.07 -23.02 -4.34
N GLY A 581 27.90 -22.39 -4.27
CA GLY A 581 26.81 -22.53 -5.24
C GLY A 581 25.49 -22.94 -4.58
N THR A 582 24.66 -23.66 -5.33
CA THR A 582 23.39 -24.20 -4.84
C THR A 582 23.34 -25.72 -4.93
N ALA A 583 22.44 -26.33 -4.18
CA ALA A 583 22.18 -27.77 -4.19
C ALA A 583 20.68 -28.05 -4.18
N HIS A 584 20.29 -29.15 -4.84
CA HIS A 584 18.93 -29.66 -4.76
C HIS A 584 18.75 -30.48 -3.48
N LEU A 585 17.76 -30.10 -2.69
CA LEU A 585 17.24 -30.89 -1.58
C LEU A 585 16.04 -31.69 -2.09
N THR A 586 16.05 -33.00 -1.87
CA THR A 586 14.91 -33.88 -2.14
C THR A 586 14.46 -34.52 -0.83
N ILE A 587 13.20 -34.29 -0.45
CA ILE A 587 12.54 -34.95 0.68
C ILE A 587 11.55 -35.95 0.11
N ASN A 588 11.79 -37.24 0.37
CA ASN A 588 10.86 -38.29 -0.03
C ASN A 588 9.99 -38.67 1.17
N LEU A 589 8.69 -38.38 1.08
CA LEU A 589 7.70 -38.77 2.09
C LEU A 589 6.88 -39.95 1.60
N PRO A 590 6.62 -40.96 2.45
CA PRO A 590 5.71 -42.04 2.12
C PRO A 590 4.29 -41.51 1.84
N ALA A 591 3.61 -42.05 0.84
CA ALA A 591 2.26 -41.65 0.47
C ALA A 591 1.16 -42.11 1.46
N ASP A 592 1.54 -42.75 2.57
CA ASP A 592 0.62 -43.31 3.57
C ASP A 592 0.18 -42.30 4.64
N GLY A 593 0.61 -41.04 4.52
CA GLY A 593 0.27 -39.98 5.47
C GLY A 593 0.89 -40.19 6.86
N SER A 594 1.99 -40.93 6.96
CA SER A 594 2.64 -41.28 8.23
C SER A 594 3.19 -40.10 9.04
N GLY A 595 3.32 -38.91 8.45
CA GLY A 595 3.72 -37.69 9.14
C GLY A 595 4.04 -36.55 8.18
N THR A 596 4.38 -35.39 8.74
CA THR A 596 4.85 -34.22 8.00
C THR A 596 6.32 -33.96 8.29
N VAL A 597 6.98 -33.25 7.38
CA VAL A 597 8.34 -32.74 7.56
C VAL A 597 8.31 -31.23 7.51
N THR A 598 9.02 -30.59 8.44
CA THR A 598 9.19 -29.15 8.46
C THR A 598 10.63 -28.80 8.13
N ILE A 599 10.86 -27.92 7.16
CA ILE A 599 12.16 -27.35 6.82
C ILE A 599 12.24 -25.92 7.37
N ASN A 600 13.33 -25.61 8.08
CA ASN A 600 13.62 -24.30 8.68
C ASN A 600 12.44 -23.71 9.48
N GLU A 601 11.68 -24.57 10.14
CA GLU A 601 10.47 -24.25 10.92
C GLU A 601 9.28 -23.68 10.12
N THR A 602 9.49 -23.21 8.88
CA THR A 602 8.46 -22.51 8.10
C THR A 602 7.83 -23.33 6.97
N LEU A 603 8.57 -24.26 6.36
CA LEU A 603 8.09 -25.04 5.22
C LEU A 603 7.58 -26.41 5.67
N ILE A 604 6.27 -26.58 5.74
CA ILE A 604 5.62 -27.84 6.12
C ILE A 604 5.30 -28.64 4.86
N LEU A 605 5.76 -29.89 4.83
CA LEU A 605 5.63 -30.84 3.74
C LEU A 605 4.81 -32.05 4.19
N ASP A 606 3.77 -32.37 3.43
CA ASP A 606 2.92 -33.56 3.59
C ASP A 606 3.11 -34.60 2.48
N SER A 607 3.91 -34.26 1.48
CA SER A 607 4.21 -35.06 0.30
C SER A 607 5.67 -34.92 -0.13
N SER A 608 6.13 -35.82 -1.00
CA SER A 608 7.51 -35.76 -1.50
C SER A 608 7.76 -34.44 -2.24
N TRP A 609 8.89 -33.82 -1.97
CA TRP A 609 9.17 -32.44 -2.36
C TRP A 609 10.62 -32.24 -2.80
N GLN A 610 10.86 -31.27 -3.67
CA GLN A 610 12.19 -30.84 -4.11
C GLN A 610 12.32 -29.33 -4.07
N GLY A 611 13.48 -28.83 -3.68
CA GLY A 611 13.82 -27.41 -3.76
C GLY A 611 15.32 -27.16 -3.84
N VAL A 612 15.67 -25.89 -3.96
CA VAL A 612 17.05 -25.43 -4.17
C VAL A 612 17.50 -24.59 -2.98
N TYR A 613 18.63 -24.98 -2.37
CA TYR A 613 19.25 -24.31 -1.23
C TYR A 613 20.69 -23.93 -1.53
N PHE A 614 21.25 -23.01 -0.75
CA PHE A 614 22.65 -22.61 -0.85
C PHE A 614 23.58 -23.66 -0.24
N GLN A 615 24.70 -23.95 -0.91
CA GLN A 615 25.73 -24.83 -0.37
C GLN A 615 26.43 -24.16 0.82
N GLY A 616 26.79 -24.95 1.84
CA GLY A 616 27.44 -24.45 3.05
C GLY A 616 26.51 -23.78 4.07
N VAL A 617 25.26 -23.48 3.70
CA VAL A 617 24.23 -22.94 4.61
C VAL A 617 23.48 -24.09 5.30
N PRO A 618 23.47 -24.18 6.64
CA PRO A 618 22.74 -25.21 7.36
C PRO A 618 21.23 -25.17 7.11
N ILE A 619 20.61 -26.35 7.04
CA ILE A 619 19.16 -26.52 6.93
C ILE A 619 18.67 -27.31 8.14
N GLN A 620 17.60 -26.82 8.77
CA GLN A 620 16.91 -27.55 9.84
C GLN A 620 15.78 -28.37 9.26
N VAL A 621 15.72 -29.66 9.64
CA VAL A 621 14.66 -30.58 9.22
C VAL A 621 14.05 -31.22 10.47
N ALA A 622 12.77 -30.97 10.70
CA ALA A 622 12.00 -31.58 11.77
C ALA A 622 10.97 -32.57 11.19
N VAL A 623 10.69 -33.64 11.93
CA VAL A 623 9.67 -34.62 11.55
C VAL A 623 8.57 -34.65 12.61
N ALA A 624 7.32 -34.52 12.18
CA ALA A 624 6.14 -34.64 13.03
C ALA A 624 5.35 -35.90 12.62
N PRO A 625 5.38 -36.98 13.42
CA PRO A 625 4.61 -38.19 13.13
C PRO A 625 3.09 -37.93 13.21
N ALA A 626 2.33 -38.53 12.29
CA ALA A 626 0.86 -38.53 12.37
C ALA A 626 0.36 -39.37 13.56
N PRO A 627 -0.89 -39.16 14.03
CA PRO A 627 -1.48 -40.00 15.07
C PRO A 627 -1.37 -41.51 14.73
N GLY A 628 -0.87 -42.29 15.68
CA GLY A 628 -0.62 -43.73 15.47
C GLY A 628 0.76 -44.07 14.87
N TYR A 629 1.61 -43.08 14.61
CA TYR A 629 3.00 -43.27 14.20
C TYR A 629 3.97 -42.69 15.25
N ARG A 630 5.20 -43.19 15.27
CA ARG A 630 6.29 -42.63 16.07
C ARG A 630 7.58 -42.54 15.27
N PHE A 631 8.42 -41.59 15.63
CA PHE A 631 9.76 -41.49 15.08
C PHE A 631 10.59 -42.72 15.47
N ALA A 632 11.15 -43.40 14.47
CA ALA A 632 11.86 -44.67 14.67
C ALA A 632 13.38 -44.53 14.57
N GLY A 633 13.89 -43.46 13.97
CA GLY A 633 15.31 -43.18 13.88
C GLY A 633 15.72 -42.42 12.62
N ALA A 634 16.89 -41.79 12.69
CA ALA A 634 17.58 -41.16 11.56
C ALA A 634 18.81 -42.00 11.16
N ARG A 635 19.06 -42.15 9.86
CA ARG A 635 20.27 -42.82 9.34
C ARG A 635 20.85 -42.01 8.17
N ARG A 636 22.15 -41.73 8.21
CA ARG A 636 22.87 -41.23 7.03
C ARG A 636 23.02 -42.37 6.01
N LEU A 637 22.58 -42.14 4.79
CA LEU A 637 22.76 -43.06 3.68
C LEU A 637 24.04 -42.65 2.95
N PHE A 638 25.16 -43.28 3.31
CA PHE A 638 26.40 -43.11 2.55
C PHE A 638 26.27 -43.83 1.18
N PRO A 639 26.79 -43.25 0.09
CA PRO A 639 26.85 -43.92 -1.20
C PRO A 639 27.86 -45.06 -1.09
N GLY A 640 27.37 -46.28 -0.82
CA GLY A 640 28.23 -47.40 -0.45
C GLY A 640 27.55 -48.76 -0.47
N ARG A 641 26.67 -49.01 -1.45
CA ARG A 641 26.44 -50.28 -2.16
C ARG A 641 25.27 -50.07 -3.10
N ALA A 642 25.53 -50.22 -4.39
CA ALA A 642 24.59 -50.02 -5.46
C ALA A 642 23.33 -50.89 -5.28
N ASP A 643 22.18 -50.24 -5.20
CA ASP A 643 21.00 -50.69 -5.93
C ASP A 643 21.02 -49.89 -7.26
N PRO A 644 20.83 -50.54 -8.43
CA PRO A 644 21.00 -49.87 -9.72
C PRO A 644 19.85 -48.90 -9.96
N GLY A 645 19.99 -47.65 -9.49
CA GLY A 645 19.00 -46.59 -9.74
C GLY A 645 19.19 -45.25 -9.04
N CYS A 646 20.04 -45.12 -8.01
CA CYS A 646 20.16 -43.84 -7.29
C CYS A 646 21.59 -43.55 -6.82
N GLY A 647 22.34 -42.79 -7.62
CA GLY A 647 23.73 -42.40 -7.35
C GLY A 647 23.88 -41.00 -6.76
N ARG A 648 23.25 -40.70 -5.61
CA ARG A 648 23.48 -39.43 -4.88
C ARG A 648 23.57 -39.68 -3.36
N PRO A 649 24.45 -38.97 -2.64
CA PRO A 649 24.49 -39.04 -1.18
C PRO A 649 23.16 -38.55 -0.58
N GLY A 650 22.65 -39.25 0.44
CA GLY A 650 21.34 -38.96 1.03
C GLY A 650 21.31 -39.16 2.55
N ALA A 651 20.32 -38.59 3.21
CA ALA A 651 19.99 -38.90 4.60
C ALA A 651 18.55 -39.46 4.64
N GLY A 652 18.35 -40.57 5.35
CA GLY A 652 17.05 -41.21 5.50
C GLY A 652 16.49 -41.00 6.91
N LEU A 653 15.23 -40.56 7.00
CA LEU A 653 14.45 -40.46 8.23
C LEU A 653 13.34 -41.52 8.17
N SER A 654 13.07 -42.22 9.28
CA SER A 654 12.09 -43.32 9.30
C SER A 654 11.05 -43.18 10.42
N LEU A 655 9.79 -43.43 10.07
CA LEU A 655 8.65 -43.51 10.99
C LEU A 655 8.17 -44.96 11.08
N ARG A 656 7.69 -45.38 12.24
CA ARG A 656 7.05 -46.70 12.42
C ARG A 656 5.62 -46.53 12.94
N ARG A 657 4.69 -47.27 12.35
CA ARG A 657 3.32 -47.40 12.85
C ARG A 657 3.33 -48.05 14.23
N MET A 658 2.61 -47.47 15.19
CA MET A 658 2.39 -48.10 16.49
C MET A 658 1.48 -49.31 16.27
N GLY A 659 1.99 -50.49 16.61
CA GLY A 659 1.22 -51.73 16.49
C GLY A 659 0.00 -51.68 17.40
N THR A 660 -1.15 -52.10 16.89
CA THR A 660 -2.30 -52.46 17.71
C THR A 660 -1.89 -53.63 18.60
N VAL A 661 -1.85 -53.42 19.91
CA VAL A 661 -1.76 -54.50 20.89
C VAL A 661 -2.98 -55.41 20.64
N PRO A 662 -2.82 -56.74 20.47
CA PRO A 662 -3.98 -57.62 20.39
C PRO A 662 -4.74 -57.53 21.71
N SER A 663 -6.05 -57.25 21.63
CA SER A 663 -6.95 -57.33 22.76
C SER A 663 -6.96 -58.76 23.32
N ALA A 664 -6.36 -58.94 24.49
CA ALA A 664 -6.70 -60.05 25.40
C ALA A 664 -7.90 -59.61 26.25
N PRO A 665 -8.84 -60.53 26.59
CA PRO A 665 -10.13 -60.16 27.15
C PRO A 665 -10.05 -59.76 28.63
N ASP A 666 -10.86 -58.77 28.96
CA ASP A 666 -11.40 -58.39 30.27
C ASP A 666 -10.52 -58.51 31.51
N THR A 667 -10.04 -57.35 31.97
CA THR A 667 -10.29 -56.85 33.33
C THR A 667 -10.08 -55.33 33.38
N GLN A 668 -11.15 -54.57 33.68
CA GLN A 668 -11.10 -53.19 34.19
C GLN A 668 -10.82 -53.22 35.72
N PRO A 669 -10.51 -52.09 36.40
CA PRO A 669 -10.37 -50.70 35.92
C PRO A 669 -9.12 -49.96 36.46
N ASP A 670 -8.65 -48.90 35.79
CA ASP A 670 -8.32 -47.65 36.49
C ASP A 670 -8.22 -46.45 35.53
N LEU A 671 -8.66 -45.29 36.02
CA LEU A 671 -8.67 -43.99 35.37
C LEU A 671 -7.26 -43.37 35.48
N GLY A 672 -6.59 -43.12 34.34
CA GLY A 672 -5.26 -42.51 34.33
C GLY A 672 -4.94 -41.79 33.02
N ASP A 673 -5.08 -40.46 33.07
CA ASP A 673 -4.54 -39.39 32.22
C ASP A 673 -3.92 -39.79 30.86
N GLY A 674 -4.72 -39.66 29.79
CA GLY A 674 -4.28 -39.81 28.41
C GLY A 674 -3.52 -38.58 27.92
N ARG A 675 -2.21 -38.54 28.16
CA ARG A 675 -1.27 -37.68 27.42
C ARG A 675 -0.27 -38.55 26.66
N THR A 676 -0.62 -38.96 25.44
CA THR A 676 0.39 -39.41 24.47
C THR A 676 1.19 -38.20 24.02
N ALA A 677 2.39 -38.04 24.55
CA ALA A 677 3.34 -37.04 24.11
C ALA A 677 3.79 -37.37 22.67
N ASN A 678 3.27 -36.63 21.69
CA ASN A 678 3.87 -36.56 20.35
C ASN A 678 5.20 -35.81 20.46
N THR A 679 6.29 -36.55 20.67
CA THR A 679 7.65 -35.99 20.67
C THR A 679 8.01 -35.54 19.26
N HIS A 680 8.15 -34.23 19.06
CA HIS A 680 8.73 -33.64 17.86
C HIS A 680 10.25 -33.84 17.91
N THR A 681 10.86 -34.27 16.81
CA THR A 681 12.31 -34.44 16.72
C THR A 681 12.87 -33.58 15.59
N ALA A 682 13.78 -32.66 15.93
CA ALA A 682 14.47 -31.79 14.97
C ALA A 682 15.91 -32.28 14.72
N PHE A 683 16.37 -32.15 13.47
CA PHE A 683 17.72 -32.49 13.04
C PHE A 683 18.34 -31.31 12.28
N LEU A 684 19.58 -30.96 12.62
CA LEU A 684 20.37 -30.02 11.84
C LEU A 684 21.20 -30.80 10.81
N ILE A 685 21.01 -30.49 9.53
CA ILE A 685 21.74 -31.14 8.44
C ILE A 685 22.78 -30.15 7.90
N HIS A 686 24.04 -30.37 8.26
CA HIS A 686 25.17 -29.70 7.62
C HIS A 686 25.56 -30.44 6.34
N TRP A 687 25.42 -29.77 5.19
CA TRP A 687 26.04 -30.20 3.94
C TRP A 687 27.44 -29.57 3.85
N ARG A 688 28.49 -30.37 4.09
CA ARG A 688 29.84 -30.09 3.59
C ARG A 688 30.11 -31.03 2.43
N VAL A 689 30.26 -30.49 1.22
CA VAL A 689 30.81 -31.25 0.11
C VAL A 689 32.32 -31.31 0.34
N ASN A 690 32.81 -32.46 0.81
CA ASN A 690 34.25 -32.70 0.84
C ASN A 690 34.72 -32.96 -0.60
N TYR A 691 35.52 -32.05 -1.15
CA TYR A 691 36.27 -32.32 -2.37
C TYR A 691 37.35 -33.37 -2.06
N PHE A 692 37.34 -34.48 -2.80
CA PHE A 692 38.52 -35.31 -2.94
C PHE A 692 39.39 -34.69 -4.04
N GLU A 693 40.47 -34.00 -3.66
CA GLU A 693 41.56 -33.73 -4.58
C GLU A 693 42.17 -35.07 -5.01
N THR A 694 41.92 -35.48 -6.24
CA THR A 694 42.74 -36.52 -6.87
C THR A 694 44.10 -35.90 -7.19
N HIS A 695 45.10 -36.19 -6.37
CA HIS A 695 46.50 -35.98 -6.74
C HIS A 695 46.78 -36.78 -8.03
N PRO A 696 47.33 -36.16 -9.09
CA PRO A 696 47.81 -36.92 -10.24
C PRO A 696 49.08 -37.65 -9.82
N ASN A 697 49.00 -38.99 -9.76
CA ASN A 697 50.15 -39.85 -9.57
C ASN A 697 51.19 -39.62 -10.67
N GLU A 698 52.44 -39.50 -10.23
CA GLU A 698 53.66 -39.60 -11.00
C GLU A 698 53.62 -40.84 -11.91
N VAL A 699 53.92 -40.64 -13.20
CA VAL A 699 54.28 -41.70 -14.13
C VAL A 699 55.78 -41.57 -14.38
N HIS A 700 56.56 -42.52 -13.87
CA HIS A 700 57.86 -42.87 -14.43
C HIS A 700 57.68 -44.04 -15.42
N PRO A 701 58.43 -44.08 -16.54
CA PRO A 701 58.20 -45.00 -17.64
C PRO A 701 59.08 -46.26 -17.54
N SER A 702 58.54 -47.42 -17.93
CA SER A 702 59.31 -48.50 -18.56
C SER A 702 58.38 -49.58 -19.10
N ASP A 703 58.62 -49.91 -20.37
CA ASP A 703 58.23 -51.07 -21.19
C ASP A 703 56.79 -51.19 -21.72
#